data_AF-A6G8V1-F1
#
_entry.id   AF-A6G8V1-F1
#
_cell.length_a   1.000
_cell.length_b   1.000
_cell.length_c   1.000
_cell.angle_alpha   90.00
_cell.angle_beta   90.00
_cell.angle_gamma   90.00
#
_symmetry.space_group_name_H-M   'P 1'
#
loop_
_entity.id
_entity.type
_entity.pdbx_description
1 polymer ?
#
loop_
_entity_poly.entity_id
_entity_poly.type
_entity_poly.pdbx_seq_one_letter_code
_entity_poly.pdbx_strand_id
1 'polypeptide(L)'
;MLGLGVAGCGDDGRPAEENADEVDEGIGPDDADGTMDEESSSEDGTTTLDTDTSSDEGACAEEEIECGDTCCESGQVCFEGACADDCGGEPACGQDQICCEGGDVCYLGECVTPQGTCSEFSCATQEDESDCGEGYVCDPTGPVRAHQADPNCMYVPPQAEFLPTPEFTWGERKVVACTEDVECQTAELCVDGTCTPTWTHLPPADAPAHVHVSSIPVVADLDADCVPEIVFNTYQYGVATSEGVIRAIRGDDGSQVWSMTDPTYYSDSTANPAVGDIDEDGLPEVVVQGEGKYVVAIDDDGTGLWTSDPFVGGENSGAVSIANMDNQGAPEIVFGAAVYANDGTLLWEGGAGNGRDGQGPISCVADLDGDFRPELIGGNTAYKTTGSVLGGDFDGSIWWQAEVGDGRCGVADFDDDGMAEVILVRGGNIYALNGQDGSLLATFPIPGSNDRGGAPNIADFNGDGQPDIGTAGSTRYVVVTFDGVEFTQLWQAVTEDDSSRVTGSSVFDFDGDGRSEVVYNDEKYIRIYPGVEPDCQLDPPGPLCDGIMDDSEVLFRDLNSSRTRTEYPVIADVDGDFKAEMVFSTNADISWGLDAGIEVWGDALDNWVSTRPIWNQHSYHITNVVVDGTVPLVELDSWDFPEGDPYNSYRNNVQGASDFCAPDLQLFDLQADLIVCPELVLSVDVVNLGCLGVGPGVKVSFFEETLGFLGTVETQGALPAGAKETVSLPPVPGIEPATIWATVDEDEMGVGALNECDEDNQSEPVVVCIPIG
;
A
#
# COMPACT_ATOMS: atom_id res chain seq x y z
N MET A 1 -61.68 -31.65 21.47
CA MET A 1 -61.65 -31.94 22.93
C MET A 1 -60.35 -31.33 23.44
N LEU A 2 -60.41 -30.29 24.27
CA LEU A 2 -60.49 -30.37 25.74
C LEU A 2 -59.24 -31.05 26.34
N GLY A 3 -58.34 -30.39 27.09
CA GLY A 3 -58.17 -28.96 27.42
C GLY A 3 -57.77 -28.69 28.89
N LEU A 4 -57.32 -27.44 29.17
CA LEU A 4 -57.07 -26.78 30.49
C LEU A 4 -55.78 -27.21 31.26
N GLY A 5 -55.04 -26.36 31.99
CA GLY A 5 -55.11 -24.90 32.30
C GLY A 5 -54.26 -24.56 33.58
N VAL A 6 -54.20 -23.38 34.25
CA VAL A 6 -54.85 -22.05 34.16
C VAL A 6 -54.04 -20.95 34.95
N ALA A 7 -53.75 -19.77 34.36
CA ALA A 7 -53.49 -18.42 34.96
C ALA A 7 -52.23 -18.12 35.85
N GLY A 8 -51.73 -16.87 35.97
CA GLY A 8 -52.12 -15.52 35.46
C GLY A 8 -51.34 -14.38 36.20
N CYS A 9 -51.48 -13.04 36.03
CA CYS A 9 -52.21 -12.11 35.12
C CYS A 9 -51.78 -10.62 35.40
N GLY A 10 -51.89 -9.68 34.43
CA GLY A 10 -51.75 -8.20 34.56
C GLY A 10 -50.70 -7.58 33.59
N ASP A 11 -50.94 -6.72 32.58
CA ASP A 11 -52.03 -5.75 32.19
C ASP A 11 -52.03 -4.42 32.99
N ASP A 12 -52.27 -3.19 32.47
CA ASP A 12 -52.60 -2.58 31.15
C ASP A 12 -51.51 -1.51 30.75
N GLY A 13 -51.44 -0.77 29.61
CA GLY A 13 -52.11 -0.83 28.28
C GLY A 13 -52.49 0.54 27.60
N ARG A 14 -51.95 0.83 26.38
CA ARG A 14 -52.48 1.67 25.22
C ARG A 14 -51.83 3.02 24.78
N PRO A 15 -52.05 3.48 23.50
CA PRO A 15 -51.35 4.62 22.86
C PRO A 15 -52.25 5.73 22.19
N ALA A 16 -51.57 6.74 21.61
CA ALA A 16 -51.90 7.54 20.39
C ALA A 16 -52.99 8.65 20.34
N GLU A 17 -52.75 9.55 19.36
CA GLU A 17 -53.64 10.52 18.64
C GLU A 17 -53.68 12.04 18.98
N GLU A 18 -54.06 12.79 17.93
CA GLU A 18 -53.89 14.22 17.67
C GLU A 18 -55.05 15.15 18.14
N ASN A 19 -54.87 16.46 17.86
CA ASN A 19 -55.86 17.47 17.42
C ASN A 19 -56.51 18.47 18.41
N ALA A 20 -56.28 19.75 18.05
CA ALA A 20 -57.25 20.85 17.87
C ALA A 20 -57.79 21.70 19.06
N ASP A 21 -57.56 23.01 18.89
CA ASP A 21 -58.56 24.11 18.91
C ASP A 21 -59.16 24.71 20.21
N GLU A 22 -58.63 25.90 20.56
CA GLU A 22 -59.32 27.23 20.51
C GLU A 22 -59.90 27.95 21.78
N VAL A 23 -59.72 29.29 21.74
CA VAL A 23 -60.40 30.47 22.37
C VAL A 23 -60.35 30.89 23.88
N ASP A 24 -59.70 32.06 24.10
CA ASP A 24 -60.17 33.36 24.71
C ASP A 24 -60.54 33.47 26.22
N GLU A 25 -60.31 34.55 26.99
CA GLU A 25 -60.20 36.02 26.78
C GLU A 25 -59.26 36.70 27.82
N GLY A 26 -58.74 37.94 27.58
CA GLY A 26 -57.85 38.59 28.57
C GLY A 26 -57.51 40.11 28.60
N ILE A 27 -57.72 40.92 27.54
CA ILE A 27 -57.71 42.42 27.55
C ILE A 27 -56.35 43.17 27.84
N GLY A 28 -55.94 44.07 26.93
CA GLY A 28 -54.77 45.01 27.04
C GLY A 28 -55.12 46.40 27.64
N PRO A 29 -54.57 47.56 27.15
CA PRO A 29 -53.65 47.80 26.02
C PRO A 29 -52.56 48.90 26.28
N ASP A 30 -52.06 49.51 25.18
CA ASP A 30 -51.30 50.78 25.00
C ASP A 30 -49.77 50.67 24.77
N ASP A 31 -49.13 51.35 23.80
CA ASP A 31 -49.54 51.74 22.43
C ASP A 31 -48.30 52.20 21.60
N ALA A 32 -48.44 52.28 20.27
CA ALA A 32 -47.64 53.06 19.30
C ALA A 32 -46.15 52.74 18.99
N ASP A 33 -45.99 52.16 17.80
CA ASP A 33 -44.81 52.08 16.90
C ASP A 33 -44.39 53.45 16.28
N GLY A 34 -43.24 53.51 15.57
CA GLY A 34 -42.95 54.60 14.62
C GLY A 34 -41.47 54.96 14.38
N THR A 35 -40.86 54.40 13.33
CA THR A 35 -39.59 54.88 12.73
C THR A 35 -39.79 55.98 11.68
N MET A 36 -38.73 56.78 11.45
CA MET A 36 -38.25 57.38 10.16
C MET A 36 -37.81 58.86 10.22
N ASP A 37 -36.54 59.05 9.85
CA ASP A 37 -35.97 59.98 8.85
C ASP A 37 -35.93 61.52 8.96
N GLU A 38 -34.77 61.99 8.46
CA GLU A 38 -34.47 63.23 7.70
C GLU A 38 -34.13 64.60 8.34
N GLU A 39 -32.98 65.10 7.85
CA GLU A 39 -32.60 66.48 7.46
C GLU A 39 -32.60 67.69 8.45
N SER A 40 -31.37 68.06 8.80
CA SER A 40 -30.74 69.36 8.45
C SER A 40 -30.93 70.65 9.30
N SER A 41 -29.77 71.31 9.50
CA SER A 41 -29.51 72.76 9.38
C SER A 41 -29.64 73.74 10.57
N SER A 42 -28.51 74.42 10.80
CA SER A 42 -28.33 75.87 11.07
C SER A 42 -28.36 76.46 12.50
N GLU A 43 -27.18 77.01 12.87
CA GLU A 43 -26.92 78.31 13.55
C GLU A 43 -27.40 78.50 15.03
N ASP A 44 -26.70 79.20 15.93
CA ASP A 44 -25.55 80.13 15.81
C ASP A 44 -24.73 80.26 17.13
N GLY A 45 -23.46 80.67 17.02
CA GLY A 45 -22.79 81.62 17.93
C GLY A 45 -22.24 81.18 19.31
N THR A 46 -20.91 81.05 19.45
CA THR A 46 -20.02 82.15 19.94
C THR A 46 -18.60 81.67 20.31
N THR A 47 -17.62 82.28 19.64
CA THR A 47 -16.15 82.31 19.84
C THR A 47 -15.51 81.96 21.21
N THR A 48 -14.41 81.20 21.16
CA THR A 48 -13.06 81.63 21.60
C THR A 48 -11.97 80.90 20.80
N LEU A 49 -10.93 81.63 20.38
CA LEU A 49 -9.64 81.06 19.97
C LEU A 49 -8.81 80.75 21.23
N ASP A 50 -8.06 79.65 21.25
CA ASP A 50 -6.59 79.72 21.21
C ASP A 50 -5.90 78.33 21.17
N THR A 51 -4.78 78.32 20.44
CA THR A 51 -3.60 77.42 20.50
C THR A 51 -3.70 75.94 20.15
N ASP A 52 -2.83 75.57 19.19
CA ASP A 52 -2.41 74.21 18.88
C ASP A 52 -1.79 73.49 20.10
N THR A 53 -2.17 72.23 20.28
CA THR A 53 -1.29 71.17 20.78
C THR A 53 -1.55 69.94 19.92
N SER A 54 -0.50 69.37 19.33
CA SER A 54 -0.55 68.05 18.73
C SER A 54 -0.99 67.05 19.80
N SER A 55 -2.08 66.34 19.54
CA SER A 55 -2.26 65.00 20.10
C SER A 55 -1.42 64.06 19.25
N ASP A 56 -0.45 63.40 19.90
CA ASP A 56 0.14 62.20 19.34
C ASP A 56 -0.98 61.15 19.21
N GLU A 57 -1.28 60.73 17.99
CA GLU A 57 -2.02 59.49 17.70
C GLU A 57 -0.96 58.45 17.34
N GLY A 58 -0.96 57.31 18.05
CA GLY A 58 0.10 56.29 17.94
C GLY A 58 1.21 56.45 18.98
N ALA A 59 0.89 56.13 20.25
CA ALA A 59 1.85 55.85 21.30
C ALA A 59 1.15 55.08 22.44
N CYS A 60 1.57 53.85 22.68
CA CYS A 60 1.05 53.01 23.77
C CYS A 60 1.35 53.58 25.16
N ALA A 61 0.67 53.10 26.21
CA ALA A 61 0.90 53.57 27.58
C ALA A 61 2.34 53.26 28.05
N GLU A 62 2.83 53.95 29.09
CA GLU A 62 4.21 53.79 29.63
C GLU A 62 4.58 52.36 30.10
N GLU A 63 3.63 51.41 30.13
CA GLU A 63 3.79 50.01 30.54
C GLU A 63 3.35 49.00 29.45
N GLU A 64 2.94 49.48 28.26
CA GLU A 64 2.47 48.68 27.11
C GLU A 64 3.52 48.69 25.98
N ILE A 65 3.55 47.64 25.15
CA ILE A 65 4.47 47.51 24.01
C ILE A 65 3.73 47.79 22.71
N GLU A 66 4.28 48.66 21.86
CA GLU A 66 3.72 49.02 20.56
C GLU A 66 3.96 47.89 19.55
N CYS A 67 2.89 47.39 18.94
CA CYS A 67 2.90 46.23 18.05
C CYS A 67 1.88 46.43 16.92
N GLY A 68 2.37 46.85 15.75
CA GLY A 68 1.51 47.26 14.63
C GLY A 68 0.59 48.42 15.02
N ASP A 69 -0.71 48.26 14.79
CA ASP A 69 -1.76 49.21 15.19
C ASP A 69 -2.27 48.98 16.65
N THR A 70 -1.61 48.09 17.41
CA THR A 70 -2.04 47.59 18.72
C THR A 70 -1.00 47.80 19.82
N CYS A 71 -1.46 47.76 21.07
CA CYS A 71 -0.65 47.92 22.28
C CYS A 71 -0.77 46.68 23.16
N CYS A 72 0.32 45.96 23.36
CA CYS A 72 0.35 44.71 24.12
C CYS A 72 0.43 44.96 25.62
N GLU A 73 -0.27 44.15 26.41
CA GLU A 73 -0.35 44.31 27.86
C GLU A 73 0.95 43.90 28.59
N SER A 74 1.08 44.30 29.85
CA SER A 74 2.28 44.04 30.64
C SER A 74 2.44 42.54 30.95
N GLY A 75 3.38 41.89 30.25
CA GLY A 75 3.57 40.44 30.28
C GLY A 75 3.56 39.79 28.89
N GLN A 76 3.23 40.57 27.86
CA GLN A 76 3.24 40.17 26.46
C GLN A 76 4.48 40.72 25.73
N VAL A 77 4.84 40.09 24.60
CA VAL A 77 5.77 40.57 23.59
C VAL A 77 5.02 40.88 22.29
N CYS A 78 5.61 41.75 21.47
CA CYS A 78 5.19 41.89 20.08
C CYS A 78 5.86 40.78 19.26
N PHE A 79 5.08 39.85 18.73
CA PHE A 79 5.54 38.78 17.86
C PHE A 79 4.71 38.82 16.57
N GLU A 80 5.39 38.88 15.42
CA GLU A 80 4.76 38.95 14.07
C GLU A 80 3.68 40.04 13.86
N GLY A 81 3.72 41.10 14.67
CA GLY A 81 2.74 42.20 14.63
C GLY A 81 1.48 41.96 15.46
N ALA A 82 1.39 40.83 16.15
CA ALA A 82 0.38 40.51 17.16
C ALA A 82 0.96 40.54 18.58
N CYS A 83 0.07 40.61 19.57
CA CYS A 83 0.44 40.54 20.98
C CYS A 83 0.38 39.10 21.47
N ALA A 84 1.53 38.57 21.88
CA ALA A 84 1.71 37.20 22.36
C ALA A 84 2.25 37.19 23.79
N ASP A 85 1.93 36.20 24.61
CA ASP A 85 2.50 36.12 25.97
C ASP A 85 4.04 35.94 25.95
N ASP A 86 4.77 36.56 26.89
CA ASP A 86 6.23 36.42 27.02
C ASP A 86 6.60 35.05 27.60
N CYS A 87 6.72 34.05 26.73
CA CYS A 87 7.08 32.68 27.12
C CYS A 87 8.59 32.49 27.40
N GLY A 88 9.34 33.58 27.56
CA GLY A 88 10.73 33.55 28.04
C GLY A 88 11.76 33.07 27.01
N GLY A 89 11.38 32.99 25.73
CA GLY A 89 12.25 32.60 24.61
C GLY A 89 11.65 31.55 23.68
N GLU A 90 10.60 30.85 24.11
CA GLU A 90 9.78 29.99 23.25
C GLU A 90 8.66 30.80 22.57
N PRO A 91 8.12 30.36 21.41
CA PRO A 91 6.89 30.92 20.84
C PRO A 91 5.68 30.73 21.76
N ALA A 92 4.67 31.60 21.61
CA ALA A 92 3.38 31.43 22.27
C ALA A 92 2.44 30.56 21.41
N CYS A 93 1.49 29.88 22.06
CA CYS A 93 0.74 28.80 21.45
C CYS A 93 -0.64 29.23 20.92
N GLY A 94 -0.96 28.78 19.70
CA GLY A 94 -2.28 28.89 19.08
C GLY A 94 -2.70 30.32 18.73
N GLN A 95 -3.93 30.47 18.22
CA GLN A 95 -4.49 31.79 17.86
C GLN A 95 -4.63 32.73 19.08
N ASP A 96 -4.82 32.19 20.29
CA ASP A 96 -4.86 32.97 21.53
C ASP A 96 -3.45 33.43 22.01
N GLN A 97 -2.37 32.92 21.39
CA GLN A 97 -0.97 33.30 21.65
C GLN A 97 -0.58 33.24 23.14
N ILE A 98 -0.87 32.10 23.78
CA ILE A 98 -0.68 31.86 25.22
C ILE A 98 0.55 31.01 25.53
N CYS A 99 1.16 31.21 26.71
CA CYS A 99 2.23 30.32 27.16
C CYS A 99 1.69 29.03 27.78
N CYS A 100 2.20 27.89 27.32
CA CYS A 100 1.90 26.60 27.93
C CYS A 100 2.47 26.50 29.36
N GLU A 101 1.61 26.22 30.34
CA GLU A 101 1.99 26.06 31.74
C GLU A 101 2.55 24.64 32.02
N GLY A 102 3.01 24.38 33.25
CA GLY A 102 3.15 23.01 33.76
C GLY A 102 4.30 22.14 33.21
N GLY A 103 4.95 22.54 32.12
CA GLY A 103 5.82 21.67 31.32
C GLY A 103 5.09 21.05 30.11
N ASP A 104 3.89 21.53 29.81
CA ASP A 104 3.19 21.30 28.55
C ASP A 104 3.91 22.02 27.41
N VAL A 105 3.72 21.54 26.18
CA VAL A 105 4.33 22.06 24.96
C VAL A 105 3.25 22.46 23.97
N CYS A 106 3.52 23.46 23.12
CA CYS A 106 2.59 23.78 22.04
C CYS A 106 2.61 22.68 20.98
N TYR A 107 1.43 22.32 20.49
CA TYR A 107 1.22 21.36 19.42
C TYR A 107 -0.14 21.62 18.77
N LEU A 108 -0.17 21.92 17.48
CA LEU A 108 -1.40 22.18 16.71
C LEU A 108 -2.27 23.29 17.34
N GLY A 109 -1.61 24.33 17.84
CA GLY A 109 -2.24 25.44 18.53
C GLY A 109 -2.76 25.14 19.95
N GLU A 110 -2.63 23.91 20.45
CA GLU A 110 -3.02 23.54 21.82
C GLU A 110 -1.80 23.24 22.72
N CYS A 111 -1.94 23.51 24.02
CA CYS A 111 -0.95 23.14 25.02
C CYS A 111 -1.17 21.70 25.50
N VAL A 112 -0.29 20.79 25.09
CA VAL A 112 -0.40 19.35 25.37
C VAL A 112 0.66 18.89 26.39
N THR A 113 0.27 17.99 27.31
CA THR A 113 1.19 17.38 28.28
C THR A 113 1.91 16.17 27.67
N PRO A 114 3.23 16.23 27.40
CA PRO A 114 3.96 15.10 26.83
C PRO A 114 4.08 13.93 27.82
N GLN A 115 3.90 12.70 27.35
CA GLN A 115 3.97 11.50 28.21
C GLN A 115 5.39 10.92 28.37
N GLY A 116 6.31 11.26 27.46
CA GLY A 116 7.66 10.72 27.46
C GLY A 116 8.51 11.22 26.29
N THR A 117 9.63 10.56 26.07
CA THR A 117 10.45 10.67 24.86
C THR A 117 10.28 9.37 24.08
N CYS A 118 9.95 9.48 22.79
CA CYS A 118 9.86 8.35 21.89
C CYS A 118 11.25 7.84 21.48
N SER A 119 11.35 6.60 20.99
CA SER A 119 12.56 6.09 20.31
C SER A 119 12.33 5.46 18.94
N GLU A 120 11.14 4.92 18.68
CA GLU A 120 10.78 4.15 17.48
C GLU A 120 9.43 4.65 16.93
N PHE A 121 9.24 4.61 15.61
CA PHE A 121 8.17 5.31 14.90
C PHE A 121 7.40 4.31 14.04
N SER A 122 6.07 4.34 14.08
CA SER A 122 5.25 3.46 13.24
C SER A 122 5.20 3.98 11.81
N CYS A 123 5.57 3.16 10.82
CA CYS A 123 5.38 3.42 9.40
C CYS A 123 4.77 2.18 8.72
N ALA A 124 4.60 2.18 7.40
CA ALA A 124 3.95 1.09 6.67
C ALA A 124 4.58 -0.28 6.98
N THR A 125 5.91 -0.34 7.07
CA THR A 125 6.69 -1.57 7.31
C THR A 125 6.88 -1.89 8.79
N GLN A 126 6.51 -0.98 9.70
CA GLN A 126 6.79 -1.04 11.13
C GLN A 126 5.55 -0.73 12.00
N GLU A 127 4.45 -1.47 11.85
CA GLU A 127 3.19 -1.19 12.56
C GLU A 127 3.31 -1.28 14.11
N ASP A 128 4.15 -2.18 14.64
CA ASP A 128 4.21 -2.54 16.07
C ASP A 128 5.41 -1.94 16.85
N GLU A 129 6.33 -1.20 16.20
CA GLU A 129 7.55 -0.68 16.86
C GLU A 129 7.33 0.61 17.67
N SER A 130 6.18 1.29 17.53
CA SER A 130 5.91 2.52 18.26
C SER A 130 5.81 2.30 19.77
N ASP A 131 6.74 2.88 20.55
CA ASP A 131 6.73 2.79 22.03
C ASP A 131 5.61 3.62 22.70
N CYS A 132 4.73 4.20 21.88
CA CYS A 132 3.47 4.82 22.29
C CYS A 132 2.47 3.81 22.88
N GLY A 133 1.66 4.29 23.83
CA GLY A 133 0.42 3.58 24.17
C GLY A 133 -0.66 3.84 23.12
N GLU A 134 -1.70 2.99 23.08
CA GLU A 134 -2.90 3.20 22.26
C GLU A 134 -3.41 4.66 22.34
N GLY A 135 -3.61 5.30 21.19
CA GLY A 135 -4.06 6.69 21.09
C GLY A 135 -2.97 7.74 21.34
N TYR A 136 -1.69 7.37 21.22
CA TYR A 136 -0.56 8.28 21.22
C TYR A 136 0.30 8.12 19.95
N VAL A 137 0.99 9.19 19.58
CA VAL A 137 1.84 9.29 18.39
C VAL A 137 3.17 9.97 18.71
N CYS A 138 4.18 9.69 17.90
CA CYS A 138 5.50 10.32 17.94
C CYS A 138 5.74 11.18 16.71
N ASP A 139 6.30 12.37 16.89
CA ASP A 139 6.99 13.07 15.80
C ASP A 139 8.43 12.54 15.72
N PRO A 140 9.09 12.48 14.54
CA PRO A 140 10.46 11.96 14.38
C PRO A 140 11.55 12.62 15.24
N THR A 141 11.24 13.75 15.89
CA THR A 141 12.13 14.44 16.85
C THR A 141 11.43 14.86 18.15
N GLY A 142 10.17 14.42 18.37
CA GLY A 142 9.25 14.96 19.37
C GLY A 142 9.04 14.07 20.61
N PRO A 143 8.43 14.63 21.67
CA PRO A 143 7.88 13.84 22.77
C PRO A 143 6.56 13.14 22.38
N VAL A 144 6.23 12.06 23.08
CA VAL A 144 4.97 11.30 22.90
C VAL A 144 3.74 12.15 23.27
N ARG A 145 2.77 12.25 22.36
CA ARG A 145 1.53 13.06 22.46
C ARG A 145 0.30 12.23 22.12
N ALA A 146 -0.90 12.69 22.50
CA ALA A 146 -2.14 12.03 22.10
C ALA A 146 -2.38 12.23 20.59
N HIS A 147 -2.75 11.14 19.90
CA HIS A 147 -3.09 11.13 18.47
C HIS A 147 -4.32 12.01 18.21
N GLN A 148 -4.20 13.00 17.30
CA GLN A 148 -5.28 13.92 16.96
C GLN A 148 -6.01 13.59 15.65
N ALA A 149 -5.48 12.65 14.85
CA ALA A 149 -6.09 12.26 13.58
C ALA A 149 -7.49 11.64 13.75
N ASP A 150 -8.39 11.90 12.80
CA ASP A 150 -9.76 11.41 12.80
C ASP A 150 -9.82 9.97 12.21
N PRO A 151 -10.15 8.93 13.01
CA PRO A 151 -10.33 7.57 12.52
C PRO A 151 -11.54 7.38 11.58
N ASN A 152 -12.25 8.46 11.21
CA ASN A 152 -13.34 8.47 10.24
C ASN A 152 -12.98 9.25 8.96
N CYS A 153 -11.73 9.71 8.82
CA CYS A 153 -11.22 10.38 7.63
C CYS A 153 -11.14 9.38 6.48
N MET A 154 -12.14 9.39 5.59
CA MET A 154 -12.27 8.40 4.53
C MET A 154 -12.41 9.02 3.14
N TYR A 155 -11.65 8.49 2.19
CA TYR A 155 -11.83 8.71 0.76
C TYR A 155 -12.32 7.41 0.12
N VAL A 156 -13.37 7.49 -0.69
CA VAL A 156 -13.92 6.33 -1.42
C VAL A 156 -13.70 6.57 -2.92
N PRO A 157 -12.78 5.83 -3.57
CA PRO A 157 -12.49 5.98 -4.99
C PRO A 157 -13.73 5.83 -5.90
N PRO A 158 -13.76 6.50 -7.06
CA PRO A 158 -14.77 6.23 -8.08
C PRO A 158 -14.56 4.83 -8.69
N GLN A 159 -15.55 3.96 -8.53
CA GLN A 159 -15.52 2.59 -9.07
C GLN A 159 -15.15 2.55 -10.56
N ALA A 160 -14.24 1.64 -10.92
CA ALA A 160 -13.71 1.42 -12.26
C ALA A 160 -13.03 2.65 -12.93
N GLU A 161 -12.57 3.65 -12.16
CA GLU A 161 -11.75 4.77 -12.67
C GLU A 161 -10.24 4.48 -12.50
N PHE A 162 -9.72 3.59 -13.34
CA PHE A 162 -8.30 3.20 -13.37
C PHE A 162 -7.52 4.08 -14.35
N LEU A 163 -6.47 4.74 -13.87
CA LEU A 163 -5.49 5.46 -14.70
C LEU A 163 -4.04 5.09 -14.33
N PRO A 164 -3.62 3.82 -14.51
CA PRO A 164 -2.29 3.37 -14.12
C PRO A 164 -1.21 4.09 -14.92
N THR A 165 -0.14 4.52 -14.24
CA THR A 165 1.00 5.20 -14.86
C THR A 165 2.34 4.72 -14.33
N PRO A 166 3.39 4.61 -15.17
CA PRO A 166 4.71 4.21 -14.71
C PRO A 166 5.42 5.34 -13.96
N GLU A 167 5.89 5.07 -12.73
CA GLU A 167 6.80 5.96 -12.00
C GLU A 167 8.23 5.82 -12.52
N PHE A 168 8.73 4.58 -12.50
CA PHE A 168 10.05 4.25 -13.01
C PHE A 168 10.12 2.86 -13.65
N THR A 169 11.18 2.67 -14.41
CA THR A 169 11.53 1.37 -15.01
C THR A 169 13.01 1.10 -14.83
N TRP A 170 13.36 -0.12 -14.44
CA TRP A 170 14.74 -0.56 -14.30
C TRP A 170 15.10 -1.50 -15.46
N GLY A 171 16.31 -1.39 -16.05
CA GLY A 171 16.85 -2.39 -17.00
C GLY A 171 17.34 -1.85 -18.35
N GLU A 172 16.83 -2.39 -19.47
CA GLU A 172 17.12 -1.95 -20.85
C GLU A 172 15.81 -1.71 -21.62
N ARG A 173 15.56 -0.45 -22.02
CA ARG A 173 14.46 -0.10 -22.93
C ARG A 173 14.84 -0.19 -24.40
N LYS A 174 13.93 -0.71 -25.22
CA LYS A 174 14.10 -0.85 -26.66
C LYS A 174 13.51 0.34 -27.39
N VAL A 175 14.26 0.87 -28.36
CA VAL A 175 13.75 1.92 -29.25
C VAL A 175 12.65 1.36 -30.17
N VAL A 176 11.39 1.61 -29.80
CA VAL A 176 10.21 1.32 -30.62
C VAL A 176 9.99 2.45 -31.63
N ALA A 177 9.62 2.09 -32.86
CA ALA A 177 9.35 3.05 -33.93
C ALA A 177 7.83 3.25 -34.07
N CYS A 178 7.39 4.50 -34.14
CA CYS A 178 5.99 4.91 -34.11
C CYS A 178 5.68 5.95 -35.20
N THR A 179 4.39 6.21 -35.37
CA THR A 179 3.84 7.29 -36.18
C THR A 179 2.77 8.11 -35.43
N GLU A 180 2.10 7.51 -34.46
CA GLU A 180 1.14 8.11 -33.53
C GLU A 180 1.38 7.54 -32.12
N ASP A 181 1.00 8.25 -31.06
CA ASP A 181 1.32 7.88 -29.66
C ASP A 181 0.69 6.54 -29.24
N VAL A 182 -0.45 6.17 -29.84
CA VAL A 182 -1.17 4.88 -29.63
C VAL A 182 -0.40 3.63 -30.12
N GLU A 183 0.79 3.80 -30.69
CA GLU A 183 1.71 2.70 -31.07
C GLU A 183 2.81 2.47 -30.02
N CYS A 184 2.83 3.24 -28.93
CA CYS A 184 3.79 3.20 -27.84
C CYS A 184 3.15 2.67 -26.53
N GLN A 185 3.96 2.50 -25.48
CA GLN A 185 3.45 2.20 -24.13
C GLN A 185 2.70 3.43 -23.54
N THR A 186 1.95 3.21 -22.47
CA THR A 186 1.30 4.25 -21.67
C THR A 186 2.33 5.28 -21.21
N ALA A 187 1.92 6.54 -21.11
CA ALA A 187 2.81 7.69 -20.82
C ALA A 187 3.97 7.90 -21.82
N GLU A 188 4.06 7.18 -22.95
CA GLU A 188 5.05 7.47 -24.00
C GLU A 188 4.52 8.44 -25.05
N LEU A 189 5.43 9.25 -25.61
CA LEU A 189 5.14 10.14 -26.73
C LEU A 189 5.93 9.74 -27.97
N CYS A 190 5.28 9.80 -29.14
CA CYS A 190 5.90 9.53 -30.42
C CYS A 190 6.72 10.73 -30.93
N VAL A 191 7.91 10.90 -30.35
CA VAL A 191 8.82 12.01 -30.67
C VAL A 191 9.75 11.62 -31.83
N ASP A 192 9.73 12.42 -32.90
CA ASP A 192 10.55 12.22 -34.13
C ASP A 192 10.47 10.81 -34.78
N GLY A 193 9.39 10.06 -34.49
CA GLY A 193 9.13 8.71 -35.01
C GLY A 193 9.64 7.57 -34.12
N THR A 194 9.97 7.86 -32.86
CA THR A 194 10.32 6.88 -31.83
C THR A 194 9.53 7.11 -30.55
N CYS A 195 9.06 6.02 -29.94
CA CYS A 195 8.45 6.07 -28.62
C CYS A 195 9.49 6.56 -27.61
N THR A 196 9.09 7.50 -26.77
CA THR A 196 9.98 8.17 -25.81
C THR A 196 9.26 8.25 -24.47
N PRO A 197 9.84 7.73 -23.37
CA PRO A 197 9.25 7.84 -22.03
C PRO A 197 9.12 9.28 -21.59
N THR A 198 8.13 9.54 -20.74
CA THR A 198 8.05 10.77 -19.91
C THR A 198 8.50 10.56 -18.47
N TRP A 199 8.72 9.31 -18.05
CA TRP A 199 9.06 8.89 -16.68
C TRP A 199 10.54 8.49 -16.52
N THR A 200 10.93 8.08 -15.31
CA THR A 200 12.31 7.75 -14.95
C THR A 200 12.73 6.37 -15.48
N HIS A 201 13.91 6.27 -16.10
CA HIS A 201 14.48 4.98 -16.50
C HIS A 201 15.91 4.79 -15.99
N LEU A 202 16.14 3.66 -15.33
CA LEU A 202 17.33 3.33 -14.57
C LEU A 202 18.06 2.13 -15.18
N PRO A 203 19.23 2.33 -15.83
CA PRO A 203 20.01 1.22 -16.35
C PRO A 203 20.81 0.53 -15.23
N PRO A 204 21.08 -0.79 -15.34
CA PRO A 204 21.91 -1.52 -14.37
C PRO A 204 23.31 -0.90 -14.23
N ALA A 205 23.73 -0.56 -13.01
CA ALA A 205 25.12 -0.21 -12.75
C ALA A 205 26.02 -1.45 -12.80
N ASP A 206 25.59 -2.53 -12.12
CA ASP A 206 26.32 -3.79 -12.04
C ASP A 206 25.78 -4.87 -12.99
N ALA A 207 26.70 -5.73 -13.46
CA ALA A 207 26.44 -6.84 -14.39
C ALA A 207 25.51 -6.47 -15.59
N PRO A 208 25.76 -5.39 -16.35
CA PRO A 208 24.80 -4.70 -17.24
C PRO A 208 24.34 -5.47 -18.50
N ALA A 209 24.62 -6.77 -18.59
CA ALA A 209 24.02 -7.67 -19.58
C ALA A 209 22.91 -8.55 -18.96
N HIS A 210 22.74 -8.53 -17.64
CA HIS A 210 21.68 -9.23 -16.91
C HIS A 210 20.56 -8.22 -16.66
N VAL A 211 19.67 -8.12 -17.65
CA VAL A 211 18.54 -7.18 -17.68
C VAL A 211 17.20 -7.87 -17.84
N HIS A 212 17.15 -9.10 -18.35
CA HIS A 212 15.88 -9.80 -18.52
C HIS A 212 15.38 -10.35 -17.18
N VAL A 213 14.07 -10.27 -16.92
CA VAL A 213 13.43 -10.87 -15.74
C VAL A 213 12.32 -11.83 -16.18
N SER A 214 12.27 -13.01 -15.56
CA SER A 214 11.20 -14.02 -15.76
C SER A 214 10.99 -14.84 -14.47
N SER A 215 11.04 -14.13 -13.35
CA SER A 215 10.62 -14.54 -12.00
C SER A 215 9.57 -13.53 -11.54
N ILE A 216 8.87 -13.80 -10.43
CA ILE A 216 8.24 -12.67 -9.72
C ILE A 216 9.33 -11.71 -9.19
N PRO A 217 9.04 -10.40 -9.05
CA PRO A 217 9.65 -9.60 -8.00
C PRO A 217 9.10 -10.05 -6.64
N VAL A 218 9.78 -9.69 -5.55
CA VAL A 218 9.25 -9.73 -4.18
C VAL A 218 9.54 -8.40 -3.51
N VAL A 219 8.69 -7.98 -2.59
CA VAL A 219 8.73 -6.67 -1.92
C VAL A 219 8.87 -6.90 -0.42
N ALA A 220 9.83 -6.24 0.20
CA ALA A 220 10.03 -6.17 1.66
C ALA A 220 11.06 -5.08 1.98
N ASP A 221 10.92 -4.43 3.13
CA ASP A 221 11.92 -3.50 3.71
C ASP A 221 13.14 -4.29 4.20
N LEU A 222 14.32 -4.10 3.59
CA LEU A 222 15.52 -4.85 3.96
C LEU A 222 16.34 -4.16 5.05
N ASP A 223 16.30 -2.83 5.16
CA ASP A 223 17.17 -2.07 6.08
C ASP A 223 16.44 -1.23 7.16
N ALA A 224 15.11 -1.40 7.24
CA ALA A 224 14.20 -0.75 8.17
C ALA A 224 14.18 0.79 8.03
N ASP A 225 14.20 1.29 6.79
CA ASP A 225 14.10 2.72 6.49
C ASP A 225 12.67 3.24 6.17
N CYS A 226 11.68 2.34 6.25
CA CYS A 226 10.27 2.55 5.91
C CYS A 226 9.93 2.55 4.41
N VAL A 227 10.90 2.34 3.52
CA VAL A 227 10.67 2.19 2.07
C VAL A 227 11.07 0.78 1.62
N PRO A 228 10.12 -0.08 1.22
CA PRO A 228 10.43 -1.44 0.77
C PRO A 228 11.42 -1.51 -0.40
N GLU A 229 12.30 -2.51 -0.38
CA GLU A 229 13.05 -2.92 -1.57
C GLU A 229 12.24 -3.84 -2.47
N ILE A 230 12.41 -3.62 -3.77
CA ILE A 230 11.99 -4.55 -4.81
C ILE A 230 13.15 -5.48 -5.14
N VAL A 231 13.01 -6.75 -4.80
CA VAL A 231 14.02 -7.81 -5.00
C VAL A 231 13.63 -8.71 -6.17
N PHE A 232 14.55 -8.92 -7.12
CA PHE A 232 14.26 -9.65 -8.36
C PHE A 232 15.46 -10.36 -8.99
N ASN A 233 15.19 -11.33 -9.87
CA ASN A 233 16.20 -12.21 -10.48
C ASN A 233 16.42 -11.87 -11.98
N THR A 234 17.62 -11.41 -12.31
CA THR A 234 17.97 -10.92 -13.66
C THR A 234 18.88 -11.87 -14.43
N TYR A 235 18.75 -11.89 -15.76
CA TYR A 235 19.53 -12.78 -16.62
C TYR A 235 19.91 -12.21 -17.99
N GLN A 236 20.90 -12.85 -18.64
CA GLN A 236 21.37 -12.50 -19.98
C GLN A 236 20.48 -13.11 -21.07
N TYR A 237 20.30 -12.41 -22.20
CA TYR A 237 19.51 -12.89 -23.35
C TYR A 237 19.77 -14.37 -23.69
N GLY A 238 18.73 -15.20 -23.63
CA GLY A 238 18.79 -16.64 -23.90
C GLY A 238 19.46 -17.53 -22.83
N VAL A 239 19.87 -16.99 -21.69
CA VAL A 239 20.55 -17.70 -20.58
C VAL A 239 19.60 -17.85 -19.39
N ALA A 240 18.49 -18.57 -19.61
CA ALA A 240 17.34 -18.58 -18.71
C ALA A 240 17.23 -19.86 -17.84
N THR A 241 18.36 -20.42 -17.40
CA THR A 241 18.47 -21.56 -16.44
C THR A 241 19.80 -21.56 -15.64
N SER A 242 20.53 -20.45 -15.60
CA SER A 242 21.92 -20.34 -15.09
C SER A 242 22.41 -18.89 -15.13
N GLU A 243 23.50 -18.55 -14.43
CA GLU A 243 24.06 -17.19 -14.39
C GLU A 243 23.01 -16.11 -14.02
N GLY A 244 22.06 -16.45 -13.13
CA GLY A 244 21.10 -15.47 -12.60
C GLY A 244 21.73 -14.56 -11.55
N VAL A 245 21.33 -13.29 -11.56
CA VAL A 245 21.84 -12.24 -10.66
C VAL A 245 20.66 -11.65 -9.91
N ILE A 246 20.63 -11.86 -8.59
CA ILE A 246 19.67 -11.24 -7.67
C ILE A 246 20.04 -9.79 -7.41
N ARG A 247 19.05 -8.91 -7.31
CA ARG A 247 19.20 -7.47 -7.11
C ARG A 247 18.13 -6.97 -6.16
N ALA A 248 18.47 -5.91 -5.43
CA ALA A 248 17.54 -5.08 -4.68
C ALA A 248 17.66 -3.63 -5.17
N ILE A 249 16.51 -2.97 -5.31
CA ILE A 249 16.37 -1.54 -5.61
C ILE A 249 15.34 -0.95 -4.64
N ARG A 250 15.49 0.31 -4.21
CA ARG A 250 14.45 0.97 -3.41
C ARG A 250 13.17 1.10 -4.23
N GLY A 251 12.01 0.91 -3.60
CA GLY A 251 10.74 0.97 -4.29
C GLY A 251 10.28 2.40 -4.62
N ASP A 252 10.76 3.44 -3.94
CA ASP A 252 10.39 4.84 -4.19
C ASP A 252 11.05 5.48 -5.43
N ASP A 253 12.35 5.24 -5.65
CA ASP A 253 13.11 5.89 -6.72
C ASP A 253 13.80 4.90 -7.67
N GLY A 254 13.71 3.59 -7.41
CA GLY A 254 14.34 2.52 -8.18
C GLY A 254 15.87 2.49 -8.11
N SER A 255 16.50 3.26 -7.21
CA SER A 255 17.94 3.31 -7.07
C SER A 255 18.52 1.98 -6.58
N GLN A 256 19.72 1.65 -7.04
CA GLN A 256 20.34 0.36 -6.75
C GLN A 256 20.86 0.32 -5.30
N VAL A 257 20.26 -0.52 -4.47
CA VAL A 257 20.80 -0.90 -3.16
C VAL A 257 21.99 -1.85 -3.37
N TRP A 258 21.76 -3.03 -3.93
CA TRP A 258 22.83 -4.00 -4.23
C TRP A 258 22.55 -4.91 -5.44
N SER A 259 23.55 -5.71 -5.81
CA SER A 259 23.45 -6.72 -6.87
C SER A 259 24.42 -7.87 -6.62
N MET A 260 23.89 -9.08 -6.44
CA MET A 260 24.66 -10.28 -6.11
C MET A 260 25.42 -10.80 -7.34
N THR A 261 26.68 -10.37 -7.46
CA THR A 261 27.54 -10.70 -8.61
C THR A 261 28.64 -11.71 -8.31
N ASP A 262 28.67 -12.32 -7.12
CA ASP A 262 29.56 -13.45 -6.83
C ASP A 262 29.01 -14.73 -7.49
N PRO A 263 29.76 -15.41 -8.38
CA PRO A 263 29.31 -16.64 -9.04
C PRO A 263 29.02 -17.82 -8.10
N THR A 264 29.33 -17.71 -6.81
CA THR A 264 28.94 -18.67 -5.77
C THR A 264 27.44 -18.62 -5.47
N TYR A 265 26.83 -17.44 -5.64
CA TYR A 265 25.42 -17.15 -5.33
C TYR A 265 24.58 -16.91 -6.60
N TYR A 266 25.10 -17.28 -7.77
CA TYR A 266 24.30 -17.28 -9.00
C TYR A 266 23.10 -18.22 -8.88
N SER A 267 21.94 -17.73 -9.29
CA SER A 267 20.68 -18.46 -9.26
C SER A 267 20.42 -19.25 -10.55
N ASP A 268 19.42 -20.15 -10.52
CA ASP A 268 18.65 -20.37 -11.73
C ASP A 268 18.01 -19.03 -12.11
N SER A 269 18.36 -18.50 -13.27
CA SER A 269 18.03 -17.15 -13.73
C SER A 269 16.54 -16.80 -13.84
N THR A 270 15.68 -17.75 -13.54
CA THR A 270 14.22 -17.62 -13.65
C THR A 270 13.50 -18.25 -12.46
N ALA A 271 14.25 -18.63 -11.42
CA ALA A 271 13.68 -18.99 -10.14
C ALA A 271 13.19 -17.73 -9.42
N ASN A 272 12.10 -17.93 -8.68
CA ASN A 272 11.45 -16.92 -7.88
C ASN A 272 12.18 -16.81 -6.53
N PRO A 273 12.66 -15.61 -6.16
CA PRO A 273 13.17 -15.39 -4.81
C PRO A 273 12.02 -15.50 -3.79
N ALA A 274 12.41 -15.66 -2.52
CA ALA A 274 11.58 -15.38 -1.36
C ALA A 274 12.39 -14.52 -0.38
N VAL A 275 11.71 -13.75 0.47
CA VAL A 275 12.30 -12.86 1.47
C VAL A 275 11.64 -13.07 2.84
N GLY A 276 12.38 -12.83 3.92
CA GLY A 276 11.88 -12.84 5.30
C GLY A 276 13.02 -13.06 6.29
N ASP A 277 12.84 -12.68 7.56
CA ASP A 277 13.85 -12.91 8.61
C ASP A 277 14.01 -14.44 8.81
N ILE A 278 15.16 -14.98 8.41
CA ILE A 278 15.47 -16.40 8.55
C ILE A 278 16.42 -16.69 9.71
N ASP A 279 17.08 -15.69 10.32
CA ASP A 279 18.08 -15.92 11.36
C ASP A 279 17.79 -15.31 12.76
N GLU A 280 16.62 -14.68 12.88
CA GLU A 280 16.02 -14.01 14.05
C GLU A 280 16.79 -12.78 14.53
N ASP A 281 17.27 -11.96 13.58
CA ASP A 281 18.07 -10.75 13.82
C ASP A 281 17.28 -9.43 13.70
N GLY A 282 16.12 -9.47 13.02
CA GLY A 282 15.20 -8.34 12.85
C GLY A 282 15.21 -7.69 11.46
N LEU A 283 16.07 -8.15 10.54
CA LEU A 283 16.01 -7.79 9.12
C LEU A 283 15.71 -9.05 8.27
N PRO A 284 15.18 -8.91 7.04
CA PRO A 284 14.83 -10.06 6.22
C PRO A 284 15.84 -10.45 5.13
N GLU A 285 16.19 -11.74 5.07
CA GLU A 285 17.14 -12.29 4.09
C GLU A 285 16.49 -12.67 2.76
N VAL A 286 17.26 -12.62 1.67
CA VAL A 286 16.82 -13.09 0.34
C VAL A 286 17.27 -14.53 0.08
N VAL A 287 16.30 -15.41 -0.23
CA VAL A 287 16.53 -16.85 -0.46
C VAL A 287 16.03 -17.27 -1.85
N VAL A 288 16.86 -17.98 -2.64
CA VAL A 288 16.51 -18.36 -4.03
C VAL A 288 17.13 -19.69 -4.46
N GLN A 289 16.55 -20.35 -5.46
CA GLN A 289 17.19 -21.52 -6.11
C GLN A 289 18.53 -21.10 -6.76
N GLY A 290 19.63 -21.69 -6.31
CA GLY A 290 20.96 -21.53 -6.91
C GLY A 290 21.09 -22.16 -8.30
N GLU A 291 22.23 -21.96 -8.98
CA GLU A 291 22.54 -22.55 -10.29
C GLU A 291 22.74 -24.08 -10.20
N GLY A 292 21.60 -24.79 -10.17
CA GLY A 292 21.52 -26.24 -10.07
C GLY A 292 20.69 -26.69 -8.86
N LYS A 293 21.16 -27.75 -8.19
CA LYS A 293 20.43 -28.43 -7.12
C LYS A 293 20.81 -27.98 -5.72
N TYR A 294 20.65 -26.70 -5.44
CA TYR A 294 20.87 -26.08 -4.13
C TYR A 294 20.06 -24.78 -4.04
N VAL A 295 19.85 -24.32 -2.82
CA VAL A 295 19.31 -23.01 -2.48
C VAL A 295 20.47 -22.12 -2.01
N VAL A 296 20.39 -20.82 -2.23
CA VAL A 296 21.35 -19.83 -1.72
C VAL A 296 20.60 -18.76 -0.93
N ALA A 297 21.25 -18.24 0.12
CA ALA A 297 20.77 -17.12 0.92
C ALA A 297 21.75 -15.94 0.88
N ILE A 298 21.20 -14.74 1.00
CA ILE A 298 21.85 -13.43 0.84
C ILE A 298 21.29 -12.53 1.96
N ASP A 299 22.17 -11.82 2.67
CA ASP A 299 21.85 -10.82 3.71
C ASP A 299 21.06 -9.63 3.13
N ASP A 300 20.43 -8.86 4.04
CA ASP A 300 19.91 -7.51 3.83
C ASP A 300 20.87 -6.63 3.00
N ASP A 301 22.17 -6.64 3.35
CA ASP A 301 23.21 -5.78 2.75
C ASP A 301 23.72 -6.30 1.39
N GLY A 302 23.15 -7.41 0.91
CA GLY A 302 23.56 -8.08 -0.32
C GLY A 302 24.84 -8.90 -0.17
N THR A 303 25.32 -9.19 1.04
CA THR A 303 26.41 -10.16 1.24
C THR A 303 25.90 -11.60 1.21
N GLY A 304 26.76 -12.53 0.79
CA GLY A 304 26.36 -13.93 0.62
C GLY A 304 26.47 -14.72 1.93
N LEU A 305 25.35 -15.22 2.44
CA LEU A 305 25.29 -16.02 3.66
C LEU A 305 25.76 -17.46 3.43
N TRP A 306 24.97 -18.27 2.72
CA TRP A 306 25.23 -19.70 2.56
C TRP A 306 24.76 -20.30 1.23
N THR A 307 25.20 -21.53 0.99
CA THR A 307 24.73 -22.41 -0.09
C THR A 307 24.31 -23.73 0.55
N SER A 308 23.09 -24.18 0.28
CA SER A 308 22.47 -25.32 0.97
C SER A 308 23.14 -26.67 0.67
N ASP A 309 22.81 -27.67 1.48
CA ASP A 309 22.93 -29.08 1.06
C ASP A 309 22.09 -29.35 -0.21
N PRO A 310 22.47 -30.32 -1.06
CA PRO A 310 21.83 -30.49 -2.36
C PRO A 310 20.53 -31.31 -2.30
N PHE A 311 19.46 -30.80 -2.91
CA PHE A 311 18.21 -31.54 -3.13
C PHE A 311 18.30 -32.53 -4.30
N VAL A 312 17.35 -33.48 -4.37
CA VAL A 312 17.24 -34.48 -5.43
C VAL A 312 16.19 -34.11 -6.47
N GLY A 313 15.12 -33.42 -6.07
CA GLY A 313 13.87 -33.10 -6.78
C GLY A 313 13.98 -32.25 -8.05
N GLY A 314 12.87 -31.62 -8.45
CA GLY A 314 12.82 -30.74 -9.63
C GLY A 314 13.67 -29.47 -9.48
N GLU A 315 14.04 -28.85 -10.61
CA GLU A 315 14.77 -27.58 -10.71
C GLU A 315 14.32 -26.86 -12.01
N ASN A 316 14.67 -25.59 -12.19
CA ASN A 316 14.30 -24.64 -13.27
C ASN A 316 12.98 -23.91 -13.03
N SER A 317 13.06 -22.59 -12.85
CA SER A 317 11.92 -21.73 -12.50
C SER A 317 11.18 -22.22 -11.26
N GLY A 318 11.93 -22.64 -10.24
CA GLY A 318 11.36 -22.99 -8.95
C GLY A 318 11.04 -21.76 -8.11
N ALA A 319 10.25 -21.93 -7.06
CA ALA A 319 10.07 -20.94 -5.99
C ALA A 319 10.56 -21.52 -4.68
N VAL A 320 11.16 -20.65 -3.86
CA VAL A 320 11.35 -20.91 -2.42
C VAL A 320 10.05 -20.52 -1.70
N SER A 321 9.74 -21.22 -0.62
CA SER A 321 8.79 -20.76 0.39
C SER A 321 9.48 -20.74 1.74
N ILE A 322 9.15 -19.77 2.60
CA ILE A 322 9.69 -19.66 3.96
C ILE A 322 8.53 -19.81 4.94
N ALA A 323 8.64 -20.71 5.91
CA ALA A 323 7.60 -20.99 6.88
C ALA A 323 8.16 -21.70 8.12
N ASN A 324 7.53 -21.53 9.28
CA ASN A 324 7.89 -22.28 10.47
C ASN A 324 7.30 -23.69 10.40
N MET A 325 8.09 -24.70 10.02
CA MET A 325 7.62 -26.07 9.75
C MET A 325 7.71 -26.98 11.00
N ASP A 326 8.22 -26.48 12.14
CA ASP A 326 8.21 -27.16 13.44
C ASP A 326 7.70 -26.35 14.65
N ASN A 327 7.33 -25.09 14.39
CA ASN A 327 6.81 -24.07 15.32
C ASN A 327 7.80 -23.67 16.43
N GLN A 328 9.13 -23.70 16.19
CA GLN A 328 10.17 -23.43 17.20
C GLN A 328 11.43 -22.69 16.66
N GLY A 329 11.44 -21.37 16.81
CA GLY A 329 12.60 -20.51 16.50
C GLY A 329 12.63 -20.13 15.03
N ALA A 330 13.82 -19.83 14.50
CA ALA A 330 14.06 -19.48 13.10
C ALA A 330 13.30 -20.39 12.09
N PRO A 331 12.70 -19.82 11.03
CA PRO A 331 11.85 -20.57 10.09
C PRO A 331 12.65 -21.56 9.23
N GLU A 332 11.93 -22.56 8.70
CA GLU A 332 12.48 -23.49 7.71
C GLU A 332 12.34 -22.96 6.28
N ILE A 333 13.31 -23.33 5.44
CA ILE A 333 13.29 -23.00 4.01
C ILE A 333 12.78 -24.21 3.22
N VAL A 334 11.77 -23.98 2.39
CA VAL A 334 11.12 -25.01 1.57
C VAL A 334 11.46 -24.80 0.10
N PHE A 335 11.85 -25.88 -0.59
CA PHE A 335 11.99 -25.89 -2.04
C PHE A 335 11.32 -27.14 -2.65
N GLY A 336 10.04 -27.01 -3.01
CA GLY A 336 9.23 -28.03 -3.68
C GLY A 336 8.84 -29.23 -2.82
N ALA A 337 9.82 -30.06 -2.47
CA ALA A 337 9.65 -31.18 -1.54
C ALA A 337 10.82 -31.31 -0.55
N ALA A 338 11.87 -30.48 -0.66
CA ALA A 338 12.97 -30.39 0.28
C ALA A 338 12.66 -29.34 1.35
N VAL A 339 13.02 -29.65 2.60
CA VAL A 339 12.93 -28.74 3.75
C VAL A 339 14.31 -28.62 4.39
N TYR A 340 14.73 -27.40 4.64
CA TYR A 340 16.04 -27.01 5.15
C TYR A 340 15.89 -26.23 6.45
N ALA A 341 16.87 -26.36 7.34
CA ALA A 341 17.06 -25.40 8.42
C ALA A 341 17.52 -24.05 7.84
N ASN A 342 17.40 -22.98 8.62
CA ASN A 342 17.84 -21.65 8.23
C ASN A 342 19.33 -21.53 7.89
N ASP A 343 20.20 -22.46 8.32
CA ASP A 343 21.62 -22.51 7.95
C ASP A 343 21.90 -23.24 6.60
N GLY A 344 20.85 -23.62 5.88
CA GLY A 344 20.93 -24.36 4.62
C GLY A 344 21.18 -25.87 4.76
N THR A 345 21.22 -26.42 5.97
CA THR A 345 21.30 -27.88 6.20
C THR A 345 20.01 -28.57 5.75
N LEU A 346 20.11 -29.60 4.91
CA LEU A 346 18.95 -30.37 4.46
C LEU A 346 18.43 -31.25 5.60
N LEU A 347 17.24 -30.94 6.09
CA LEU A 347 16.57 -31.71 7.14
C LEU A 347 15.94 -32.97 6.55
N TRP A 348 15.14 -32.80 5.50
CA TRP A 348 14.33 -33.86 4.91
C TRP A 348 13.93 -33.53 3.46
N GLU A 349 13.66 -34.56 2.65
CA GLU A 349 13.15 -34.40 1.29
C GLU A 349 12.10 -35.47 0.93
N GLY A 350 10.95 -35.01 0.43
CA GLY A 350 9.82 -35.81 -0.03
C GLY A 350 10.12 -36.59 -1.31
N GLY A 351 9.66 -37.85 -1.36
CA GLY A 351 9.93 -38.78 -2.46
C GLY A 351 8.86 -38.86 -3.56
N ALA A 352 7.91 -37.92 -3.62
CA ALA A 352 6.70 -37.97 -4.44
C ALA A 352 6.48 -36.67 -5.23
N GLY A 353 5.30 -36.05 -5.16
CA GLY A 353 5.02 -34.76 -5.83
C GLY A 353 5.87 -33.63 -5.25
N ASN A 354 6.20 -32.64 -6.07
CA ASN A 354 7.01 -31.50 -5.65
C ASN A 354 6.52 -30.17 -6.24
N GLY A 355 5.25 -30.06 -6.64
CA GLY A 355 4.67 -28.79 -7.08
C GLY A 355 5.01 -28.44 -8.54
N ARG A 356 5.10 -29.45 -9.43
CA ARG A 356 5.70 -29.26 -10.76
C ARG A 356 4.90 -29.83 -11.93
N ASP A 357 4.47 -28.94 -12.84
CA ASP A 357 4.05 -29.28 -14.21
C ASP A 357 4.89 -28.53 -15.25
N GLY A 358 6.00 -29.16 -15.68
CA GLY A 358 6.97 -28.58 -16.62
C GLY A 358 8.02 -27.69 -15.94
N GLN A 359 7.67 -26.43 -15.68
CA GLN A 359 8.47 -25.49 -14.86
C GLN A 359 8.06 -25.57 -13.39
N GLY A 360 8.91 -25.10 -12.47
CA GLY A 360 8.79 -25.36 -11.04
C GLY A 360 9.95 -26.23 -10.53
N PRO A 361 10.03 -26.46 -9.21
CA PRO A 361 8.89 -26.60 -8.30
C PRO A 361 8.27 -25.32 -7.75
N ILE A 362 6.95 -25.32 -7.53
CA ILE A 362 6.23 -24.32 -6.74
C ILE A 362 5.35 -25.09 -5.75
N SER A 363 5.78 -25.15 -4.50
CA SER A 363 5.04 -25.74 -3.38
C SER A 363 4.11 -24.71 -2.72
N CYS A 364 3.19 -25.22 -1.90
CA CYS A 364 2.41 -24.43 -0.96
C CYS A 364 2.62 -24.99 0.46
N VAL A 365 2.31 -24.17 1.45
CA VAL A 365 2.38 -24.48 2.88
C VAL A 365 1.05 -24.07 3.48
N ALA A 366 0.48 -24.89 4.37
CA ALA A 366 -0.80 -24.65 5.06
C ALA A 366 -1.02 -25.72 6.15
N ASP A 367 -1.65 -25.41 7.29
CA ASP A 367 -2.19 -26.47 8.16
C ASP A 367 -3.43 -27.08 7.50
N LEU A 368 -3.39 -28.39 7.23
CA LEU A 368 -4.48 -29.09 6.55
C LEU A 368 -5.27 -30.01 7.49
N ASP A 369 -4.84 -30.22 8.74
CA ASP A 369 -5.56 -31.06 9.72
C ASP A 369 -5.87 -30.42 11.09
N GLY A 370 -5.56 -29.13 11.26
CA GLY A 370 -5.95 -28.31 12.40
C GLY A 370 -5.14 -28.63 13.66
N ASP A 371 -3.85 -28.98 13.51
CA ASP A 371 -2.93 -29.25 14.62
C ASP A 371 -1.93 -28.11 14.93
N PHE A 372 -2.09 -26.99 14.21
CA PHE A 372 -1.29 -25.76 14.15
C PHE A 372 0.11 -25.92 13.52
N ARG A 373 0.46 -27.08 12.96
CA ARG A 373 1.74 -27.30 12.28
C ARG A 373 1.49 -27.45 10.78
N PRO A 374 2.12 -26.63 9.91
CA PRO A 374 1.78 -26.65 8.51
C PRO A 374 2.30 -27.90 7.77
N GLU A 375 1.48 -28.40 6.85
CA GLU A 375 1.84 -29.38 5.85
C GLU A 375 2.58 -28.75 4.66
N LEU A 376 3.51 -29.52 4.08
CA LEU A 376 4.09 -29.19 2.79
C LEU A 376 3.24 -29.79 1.65
N ILE A 377 2.68 -28.93 0.81
CA ILE A 377 1.91 -29.29 -0.38
C ILE A 377 2.82 -29.27 -1.60
N GLY A 378 3.44 -30.42 -1.89
CA GLY A 378 4.21 -30.66 -3.11
C GLY A 378 3.28 -30.97 -4.29
N GLY A 379 2.37 -30.05 -4.62
CA GLY A 379 1.37 -30.23 -5.67
C GLY A 379 0.38 -31.35 -5.35
N ASN A 380 0.48 -32.51 -6.00
CA ASN A 380 -0.47 -33.61 -5.79
C ASN A 380 -0.21 -34.47 -4.54
N THR A 381 0.68 -34.02 -3.65
CA THR A 381 1.12 -34.76 -2.47
C THR A 381 1.24 -33.79 -1.30
N ALA A 382 0.52 -34.04 -0.20
CA ALA A 382 0.79 -33.38 1.07
C ALA A 382 1.75 -34.24 1.93
N TYR A 383 2.64 -33.56 2.63
CA TYR A 383 3.62 -34.17 3.51
C TYR A 383 3.52 -33.59 4.92
N LYS A 384 3.34 -34.48 5.91
CA LYS A 384 3.36 -34.16 7.34
C LYS A 384 4.80 -34.18 7.87
N THR A 385 5.20 -33.11 8.55
CA THR A 385 6.48 -33.00 9.27
C THR A 385 6.31 -33.33 10.75
N THR A 386 7.38 -33.74 11.43
CA THR A 386 7.39 -34.10 12.86
C THR A 386 8.77 -33.84 13.46
N GLY A 387 8.85 -33.74 14.79
CA GLY A 387 10.11 -33.43 15.49
C GLY A 387 10.47 -31.95 15.39
N SER A 388 11.71 -31.60 15.72
CA SER A 388 12.23 -30.24 15.55
C SER A 388 13.70 -30.16 15.13
N VAL A 389 14.09 -29.03 14.55
CA VAL A 389 15.47 -28.68 14.17
C VAL A 389 16.33 -28.56 15.42
N LEU A 390 15.88 -27.80 16.42
CA LEU A 390 16.54 -27.69 17.72
C LEU A 390 16.64 -29.04 18.47
N GLY A 391 15.69 -29.95 18.24
CA GLY A 391 15.71 -31.32 18.75
C GLY A 391 16.69 -32.24 18.03
N GLY A 392 17.05 -31.91 16.78
CA GLY A 392 17.80 -32.77 15.88
C GLY A 392 17.03 -34.03 15.47
N ASP A 393 15.69 -33.95 15.47
CA ASP A 393 14.79 -35.06 15.17
C ASP A 393 13.66 -34.72 14.17
N PHE A 394 13.79 -33.59 13.45
CA PHE A 394 12.96 -33.25 12.29
C PHE A 394 12.94 -34.40 11.25
N ASP A 395 11.75 -34.86 10.88
CA ASP A 395 11.51 -35.89 9.86
C ASP A 395 10.13 -35.68 9.22
N GLY A 396 9.95 -36.12 7.98
CA GLY A 396 8.71 -35.94 7.21
C GLY A 396 8.19 -37.22 6.56
N SER A 397 6.91 -37.22 6.20
CA SER A 397 6.28 -38.37 5.56
C SER A 397 5.14 -37.97 4.61
N ILE A 398 4.92 -38.75 3.55
CA ILE A 398 3.73 -38.61 2.69
C ILE A 398 2.50 -38.88 3.55
N TRP A 399 1.63 -37.89 3.65
CA TRP A 399 0.34 -38.03 4.32
C TRP A 399 -0.71 -38.56 3.35
N TRP A 400 -0.89 -37.87 2.21
CA TRP A 400 -1.70 -38.34 1.08
C TRP A 400 -1.04 -38.03 -0.26
N GLN A 401 -1.50 -38.72 -1.32
CA GLN A 401 -1.07 -38.47 -2.70
C GLN A 401 -2.25 -38.69 -3.65
N ALA A 402 -2.69 -37.63 -4.32
CA ALA A 402 -3.84 -37.64 -5.23
C ALA A 402 -3.51 -38.30 -6.59
N GLU A 403 -4.46 -39.03 -7.18
CA GLU A 403 -4.24 -39.76 -8.45
C GLU A 403 -4.14 -38.87 -9.71
N VAL A 404 -4.37 -37.56 -9.59
CA VAL A 404 -4.39 -36.59 -10.71
C VAL A 404 -3.00 -36.24 -11.28
N GLY A 405 -1.93 -36.52 -10.52
CA GLY A 405 -0.54 -36.20 -10.87
C GLY A 405 -0.13 -34.77 -10.49
N ASP A 406 1.18 -34.50 -10.49
CA ASP A 406 1.79 -33.30 -9.88
C ASP A 406 1.61 -31.98 -10.66
N GLY A 407 1.38 -30.86 -9.96
CA GLY A 407 0.96 -29.55 -10.49
C GLY A 407 1.17 -28.40 -9.51
N ARG A 408 0.70 -27.20 -9.84
CA ARG A 408 0.82 -25.98 -8.99
C ARG A 408 -0.40 -25.83 -8.09
N CYS A 409 -0.22 -25.35 -6.87
CA CYS A 409 -1.26 -25.30 -5.85
C CYS A 409 -1.73 -23.87 -5.50
N GLY A 410 -2.93 -23.80 -4.93
CA GLY A 410 -3.47 -22.74 -4.09
C GLY A 410 -4.38 -23.38 -3.02
N VAL A 411 -4.62 -22.69 -1.91
CA VAL A 411 -5.29 -23.23 -0.72
C VAL A 411 -6.32 -22.21 -0.21
N ALA A 412 -7.53 -22.66 0.11
CA ALA A 412 -8.64 -21.89 0.67
C ALA A 412 -9.76 -22.84 1.15
N ASP A 413 -10.64 -22.38 2.03
CA ASP A 413 -11.90 -23.07 2.36
C ASP A 413 -12.98 -22.65 1.34
N PHE A 414 -13.61 -23.61 0.66
CA PHE A 414 -14.63 -23.37 -0.37
C PHE A 414 -16.02 -23.92 0.02
N ASP A 415 -16.20 -24.49 1.22
CA ASP A 415 -17.51 -25.01 1.67
C ASP A 415 -17.93 -24.63 3.10
N ASP A 416 -17.20 -23.69 3.72
CA ASP A 416 -17.40 -23.10 5.06
C ASP A 416 -17.39 -24.15 6.20
N ASP A 417 -16.59 -25.22 6.08
CA ASP A 417 -16.47 -26.27 7.11
C ASP A 417 -15.34 -26.07 8.12
N GLY A 418 -14.46 -25.08 7.87
CA GLY A 418 -13.31 -24.70 8.68
C GLY A 418 -12.04 -25.49 8.34
N MET A 419 -11.98 -26.08 7.15
CA MET A 419 -10.86 -26.90 6.68
C MET A 419 -10.61 -26.62 5.20
N ALA A 420 -9.37 -26.30 4.83
CA ALA A 420 -9.08 -25.93 3.44
C ALA A 420 -9.14 -27.11 2.44
N GLU A 421 -9.54 -26.76 1.22
CA GLU A 421 -9.30 -27.51 -0.01
C GLU A 421 -7.96 -27.11 -0.65
N VAL A 422 -7.39 -28.03 -1.44
CA VAL A 422 -6.23 -27.76 -2.30
C VAL A 422 -6.68 -27.68 -3.75
N ILE A 423 -6.59 -26.49 -4.33
CA ILE A 423 -6.74 -26.27 -5.77
C ILE A 423 -5.43 -26.63 -6.45
N LEU A 424 -5.47 -27.56 -7.42
CA LEU A 424 -4.31 -28.01 -8.17
C LEU A 424 -4.48 -27.75 -9.68
N VAL A 425 -3.59 -26.96 -10.26
CA VAL A 425 -3.53 -26.71 -11.71
C VAL A 425 -2.49 -27.62 -12.38
N ARG A 426 -2.95 -28.40 -13.35
CA ARG A 426 -2.13 -29.36 -14.10
C ARG A 426 -2.73 -29.74 -15.45
N GLY A 427 -1.91 -29.87 -16.49
CA GLY A 427 -2.29 -30.65 -17.67
C GLY A 427 -3.46 -30.06 -18.47
N GLY A 428 -3.69 -28.75 -18.38
CA GLY A 428 -4.85 -28.07 -18.95
C GLY A 428 -6.14 -28.22 -18.13
N ASN A 429 -6.06 -28.51 -16.83
CA ASN A 429 -7.22 -28.61 -15.94
C ASN A 429 -6.92 -27.98 -14.57
N ILE A 430 -7.98 -27.51 -13.93
CA ILE A 430 -8.10 -27.21 -12.51
C ILE A 430 -8.68 -28.47 -11.84
N TYR A 431 -8.18 -28.82 -10.66
CA TYR A 431 -8.70 -29.89 -9.80
C TYR A 431 -8.92 -29.33 -8.40
N ALA A 432 -10.09 -29.58 -7.80
CA ALA A 432 -10.29 -29.39 -6.37
C ALA A 432 -10.02 -30.72 -5.66
N LEU A 433 -9.14 -30.71 -4.67
CA LEU A 433 -8.80 -31.86 -3.83
C LEU A 433 -9.15 -31.53 -2.38
N ASN A 434 -9.81 -32.45 -1.68
CA ASN A 434 -10.00 -32.29 -0.24
C ASN A 434 -8.64 -32.25 0.47
N GLY A 435 -8.41 -31.24 1.32
CA GLY A 435 -7.11 -31.02 1.97
C GLY A 435 -6.69 -32.14 2.93
N GLN A 436 -7.64 -32.88 3.49
CA GLN A 436 -7.38 -33.85 4.57
C GLN A 436 -7.04 -35.25 4.05
N ASP A 437 -7.50 -35.63 2.84
CA ASP A 437 -7.23 -36.96 2.27
C ASP A 437 -6.77 -36.97 0.80
N GLY A 438 -6.72 -35.82 0.14
CA GLY A 438 -6.30 -35.68 -1.26
C GLY A 438 -7.26 -36.32 -2.27
N SER A 439 -8.50 -36.62 -1.87
CA SER A 439 -9.52 -37.13 -2.78
C SER A 439 -10.01 -36.04 -3.74
N LEU A 440 -10.26 -36.44 -4.99
CA LEU A 440 -10.72 -35.55 -6.04
C LEU A 440 -12.20 -35.21 -5.83
N LEU A 441 -12.49 -33.92 -5.58
CA LEU A 441 -13.83 -33.37 -5.48
C LEU A 441 -14.37 -33.04 -6.88
N ALA A 442 -13.74 -32.09 -7.56
CA ALA A 442 -14.17 -31.57 -8.86
C ALA A 442 -13.01 -31.37 -9.85
N THR A 443 -13.34 -31.21 -11.14
CA THR A 443 -12.36 -30.87 -12.18
C THR A 443 -12.96 -29.99 -13.27
N PHE A 444 -12.20 -28.98 -13.69
CA PHE A 444 -12.58 -28.03 -14.74
C PHE A 444 -11.49 -27.94 -15.82
N PRO A 445 -11.83 -28.04 -17.12
CA PRO A 445 -10.84 -27.92 -18.19
C PRO A 445 -10.51 -26.45 -18.49
N ILE A 446 -9.23 -26.09 -18.44
CA ILE A 446 -8.77 -24.71 -18.73
C ILE A 446 -9.00 -24.42 -20.21
N PRO A 447 -9.82 -23.41 -20.57
CA PRO A 447 -10.06 -23.04 -21.96
C PRO A 447 -8.75 -22.70 -22.68
N GLY A 448 -8.64 -23.07 -23.96
CA GLY A 448 -7.42 -22.81 -24.76
C GLY A 448 -6.20 -23.68 -24.42
N SER A 449 -6.13 -24.33 -23.24
CA SER A 449 -5.04 -25.24 -22.87
C SER A 449 -5.40 -26.72 -23.03
N ASN A 450 -4.39 -27.58 -23.08
CA ASN A 450 -4.56 -29.05 -23.06
C ASN A 450 -3.38 -29.83 -22.45
N ASP A 451 -2.31 -29.15 -22.03
CA ASP A 451 -1.10 -29.79 -21.51
C ASP A 451 -0.50 -29.12 -20.26
N ARG A 452 -0.92 -27.90 -19.90
CA ARG A 452 -0.37 -27.09 -18.79
C ARG A 452 -1.37 -26.04 -18.27
N GLY A 453 -1.04 -25.33 -17.20
CA GLY A 453 -1.72 -24.12 -16.74
C GLY A 453 -0.86 -23.36 -15.73
N GLY A 454 -1.22 -22.11 -15.45
CA GLY A 454 -0.58 -21.24 -14.46
C GLY A 454 -0.60 -21.78 -13.03
N ALA A 455 -0.05 -21.01 -12.08
CA ALA A 455 -0.43 -21.19 -10.68
C ALA A 455 -1.82 -20.55 -10.47
N PRO A 456 -2.73 -21.16 -9.70
CA PRO A 456 -4.04 -20.57 -9.45
C PRO A 456 -3.91 -19.36 -8.49
N ASN A 457 -4.64 -18.29 -8.75
CA ASN A 457 -4.95 -17.30 -7.71
C ASN A 457 -6.36 -17.56 -7.16
N ILE A 458 -6.60 -17.07 -5.94
CA ILE A 458 -7.85 -17.28 -5.19
C ILE A 458 -8.21 -15.96 -4.50
N ALA A 459 -9.43 -15.48 -4.72
CA ALA A 459 -10.03 -14.29 -4.09
C ALA A 459 -11.54 -14.29 -4.38
N ASP A 460 -12.32 -13.39 -3.76
CA ASP A 460 -13.70 -13.12 -4.21
C ASP A 460 -13.65 -12.21 -5.44
N PHE A 461 -14.11 -12.70 -6.59
CA PHE A 461 -14.17 -11.93 -7.83
C PHE A 461 -15.57 -11.37 -8.09
N ASN A 462 -16.60 -11.88 -7.41
CA ASN A 462 -18.00 -11.65 -7.75
C ASN A 462 -18.78 -10.86 -6.68
N GLY A 463 -18.20 -10.70 -5.49
CA GLY A 463 -18.71 -9.91 -4.37
C GLY A 463 -19.77 -10.66 -3.56
N ASP A 464 -19.65 -11.99 -3.45
CA ASP A 464 -20.56 -12.83 -2.67
C ASP A 464 -19.97 -13.40 -1.38
N GLY A 465 -18.72 -13.07 -1.06
CA GLY A 465 -17.98 -13.46 0.13
C GLY A 465 -17.38 -14.87 0.07
N GLN A 466 -17.36 -15.51 -1.09
CA GLN A 466 -16.75 -16.83 -1.29
C GLN A 466 -15.54 -16.72 -2.23
N PRO A 467 -14.47 -17.52 -2.02
CA PRO A 467 -13.34 -17.55 -2.94
C PRO A 467 -13.71 -18.21 -4.28
N ASP A 468 -13.36 -17.55 -5.38
CA ASP A 468 -13.29 -18.17 -6.71
C ASP A 468 -11.83 -18.40 -7.13
N ILE A 469 -11.62 -19.09 -8.27
CA ILE A 469 -10.30 -19.51 -8.77
C ILE A 469 -10.02 -18.90 -10.13
N GLY A 470 -8.94 -18.12 -10.24
CA GLY A 470 -8.39 -17.67 -11.52
C GLY A 470 -7.15 -18.47 -11.95
N THR A 471 -6.97 -18.69 -13.26
CA THR A 471 -5.71 -19.25 -13.81
C THR A 471 -5.51 -18.92 -15.29
N ALA A 472 -4.24 -18.74 -15.66
CA ALA A 472 -3.80 -18.64 -17.04
C ALA A 472 -3.72 -20.01 -17.75
N GLY A 473 -3.90 -19.97 -19.08
CA GLY A 473 -3.64 -21.06 -20.02
C GLY A 473 -3.19 -20.52 -21.38
N SER A 474 -2.88 -21.43 -22.32
CA SER A 474 -2.14 -21.10 -23.57
C SER A 474 -2.69 -19.95 -24.41
N THR A 475 -4.01 -19.81 -24.50
CA THR A 475 -4.63 -18.77 -25.33
C THR A 475 -5.83 -18.08 -24.65
N ARG A 476 -6.01 -18.33 -23.35
CA ARG A 476 -7.12 -17.81 -22.54
C ARG A 476 -6.73 -17.74 -21.07
N TYR A 477 -7.26 -16.74 -20.39
CA TYR A 477 -7.42 -16.71 -18.94
C TYR A 477 -8.83 -17.19 -18.58
N VAL A 478 -9.04 -17.76 -17.40
CA VAL A 478 -10.37 -18.17 -16.91
C VAL A 478 -10.51 -17.93 -15.41
N VAL A 479 -11.70 -17.50 -14.97
CA VAL A 479 -12.13 -17.50 -13.56
C VAL A 479 -13.33 -18.44 -13.40
N VAL A 480 -13.30 -19.25 -12.33
CA VAL A 480 -14.34 -20.22 -12.00
C VAL A 480 -14.68 -20.18 -10.51
N THR A 481 -15.96 -20.18 -10.17
CA THR A 481 -16.44 -20.43 -8.79
C THR A 481 -16.34 -21.92 -8.46
N PHE A 482 -16.32 -22.25 -7.17
CA PHE A 482 -16.39 -23.63 -6.68
C PHE A 482 -17.21 -23.70 -5.38
N ASP A 483 -18.32 -24.46 -5.37
CA ASP A 483 -19.24 -24.57 -4.23
C ASP A 483 -18.96 -25.78 -3.30
N GLY A 484 -17.69 -26.17 -3.19
CA GLY A 484 -17.27 -27.45 -2.59
C GLY A 484 -17.60 -28.70 -3.43
N VAL A 485 -18.43 -28.59 -4.49
CA VAL A 485 -18.96 -29.75 -5.23
C VAL A 485 -18.77 -29.68 -6.75
N GLU A 486 -19.05 -28.55 -7.39
CA GLU A 486 -18.90 -28.35 -8.82
C GLU A 486 -18.34 -26.96 -9.20
N PHE A 487 -17.48 -26.93 -10.21
CA PHE A 487 -16.94 -25.68 -10.76
C PHE A 487 -17.93 -25.02 -11.73
N THR A 488 -18.16 -23.72 -11.58
CA THR A 488 -18.92 -22.90 -12.55
C THR A 488 -18.03 -21.82 -13.14
N GLN A 489 -18.02 -21.65 -14.45
CA GLN A 489 -17.26 -20.55 -15.07
C GLN A 489 -17.96 -19.21 -14.80
N LEU A 490 -17.23 -18.24 -14.25
CA LEU A 490 -17.63 -16.84 -14.29
C LEU A 490 -17.37 -16.30 -15.70
N TRP A 491 -16.10 -16.08 -16.05
CA TRP A 491 -15.70 -15.54 -17.35
C TRP A 491 -14.41 -16.15 -17.89
N GLN A 492 -14.12 -15.89 -19.17
CA GLN A 492 -12.83 -16.22 -19.78
C GLN A 492 -12.38 -15.11 -20.76
N ALA A 493 -11.13 -14.70 -20.68
CA ALA A 493 -10.53 -13.76 -21.63
C ALA A 493 -9.79 -14.47 -22.77
N VAL A 494 -9.40 -13.75 -23.82
CA VAL A 494 -8.42 -14.22 -24.83
C VAL A 494 -7.05 -13.64 -24.50
N THR A 495 -6.04 -14.50 -24.42
CA THR A 495 -4.66 -14.15 -24.06
C THR A 495 -3.67 -14.85 -25.01
N GLU A 496 -2.37 -14.53 -24.90
CA GLU A 496 -1.32 -15.17 -25.70
C GLU A 496 -0.15 -15.65 -24.82
N ASP A 497 -0.15 -16.95 -24.47
CA ASP A 497 0.95 -17.67 -23.81
C ASP A 497 1.14 -19.04 -24.52
N ASP A 498 1.42 -19.00 -25.82
CA ASP A 498 1.72 -20.19 -26.62
C ASP A 498 3.11 -20.79 -26.27
N SER A 499 3.96 -19.98 -25.64
CA SER A 499 5.37 -20.24 -25.30
C SER A 499 5.56 -21.06 -24.02
N SER A 500 4.97 -20.67 -22.88
CA SER A 500 5.16 -21.36 -21.59
C SER A 500 3.93 -22.16 -21.15
N ARG A 501 2.74 -21.57 -21.24
CA ARG A 501 1.42 -22.01 -20.76
C ARG A 501 1.31 -22.10 -19.24
N VAL A 502 2.17 -21.40 -18.50
CA VAL A 502 2.37 -21.59 -17.05
C VAL A 502 2.68 -20.31 -16.26
N THR A 503 2.55 -19.11 -16.86
CA THR A 503 2.59 -17.86 -16.10
C THR A 503 1.50 -17.83 -15.04
N GLY A 504 1.79 -17.18 -13.92
CA GLY A 504 0.78 -16.91 -12.91
C GLY A 504 0.02 -15.62 -13.19
N SER A 505 -0.78 -15.24 -12.21
CA SER A 505 -1.46 -13.98 -12.08
C SER A 505 -1.60 -13.68 -10.59
N SER A 506 -1.69 -12.41 -10.26
CA SER A 506 -2.06 -11.92 -8.94
C SER A 506 -3.48 -11.37 -8.97
N VAL A 507 -3.99 -11.06 -7.79
CA VAL A 507 -5.27 -10.38 -7.58
C VAL A 507 -5.10 -9.31 -6.51
N PHE A 508 -5.92 -8.28 -6.61
CA PHE A 508 -6.09 -7.22 -5.62
C PHE A 508 -7.40 -6.49 -5.92
N ASP A 509 -8.13 -6.05 -4.90
CA ASP A 509 -9.31 -5.18 -5.04
C ASP A 509 -8.80 -3.72 -4.99
N PHE A 510 -8.63 -3.11 -6.17
CA PHE A 510 -7.93 -1.82 -6.29
C PHE A 510 -8.81 -0.62 -5.92
N ASP A 511 -10.14 -0.73 -6.06
CA ASP A 511 -11.08 0.38 -5.78
C ASP A 511 -11.94 0.17 -4.52
N GLY A 512 -11.72 -0.95 -3.81
CA GLY A 512 -12.37 -1.29 -2.55
C GLY A 512 -13.82 -1.75 -2.72
N ASP A 513 -14.25 -2.16 -3.92
CA ASP A 513 -15.64 -2.50 -4.18
C ASP A 513 -16.09 -3.88 -3.66
N GLY A 514 -15.15 -4.63 -3.06
CA GLY A 514 -15.35 -5.98 -2.52
C GLY A 514 -15.19 -7.07 -3.57
N ARG A 515 -14.52 -6.79 -4.70
CA ARG A 515 -14.19 -7.74 -5.75
C ARG A 515 -12.74 -7.53 -6.18
N SER A 516 -11.96 -8.59 -6.22
CA SER A 516 -10.58 -8.48 -6.67
C SER A 516 -10.46 -8.49 -8.19
N GLU A 517 -9.72 -7.52 -8.74
CA GLU A 517 -9.24 -7.52 -10.10
C GLU A 517 -8.21 -8.62 -10.33
N VAL A 518 -8.12 -9.12 -11.57
CA VAL A 518 -6.99 -9.95 -12.01
C VAL A 518 -5.92 -9.09 -12.66
N VAL A 519 -4.70 -9.11 -12.12
CA VAL A 519 -3.52 -8.57 -12.81
C VAL A 519 -2.78 -9.72 -13.51
N TYR A 520 -2.69 -9.65 -14.84
CA TYR A 520 -2.11 -10.71 -15.65
C TYR A 520 -1.24 -10.20 -16.80
N ASN A 521 -0.03 -10.76 -16.89
CA ASN A 521 0.94 -10.49 -17.95
C ASN A 521 1.07 -11.71 -18.88
N ASP A 522 0.76 -11.54 -20.17
CA ASP A 522 0.96 -12.57 -21.19
C ASP A 522 2.29 -12.36 -21.97
N GLU A 523 2.46 -12.96 -23.15
CA GLU A 523 3.67 -12.74 -23.97
C GLU A 523 3.84 -11.30 -24.48
N LYS A 524 2.79 -10.46 -24.42
CA LYS A 524 2.70 -9.19 -25.13
C LYS A 524 2.00 -8.06 -24.39
N TYR A 525 1.15 -8.35 -23.41
CA TYR A 525 0.41 -7.34 -22.69
C TYR A 525 0.27 -7.64 -21.20
N ILE A 526 0.50 -6.61 -20.39
CA ILE A 526 -0.02 -6.50 -19.02
C ILE A 526 -1.50 -6.08 -19.11
N ARG A 527 -2.34 -6.62 -18.23
CA ARG A 527 -3.77 -6.28 -18.14
C ARG A 527 -4.27 -6.31 -16.70
N ILE A 528 -5.24 -5.46 -16.42
CA ILE A 528 -6.09 -5.49 -15.23
C ILE A 528 -7.52 -5.80 -15.70
N TYR A 529 -8.04 -6.97 -15.32
CA TYR A 529 -9.43 -7.36 -15.58
C TYR A 529 -10.29 -7.10 -14.34
N PRO A 530 -11.51 -6.58 -14.47
CA PRO A 530 -12.42 -6.48 -13.33
C PRO A 530 -12.83 -7.88 -12.86
N GLY A 531 -13.16 -8.01 -11.57
CA GLY A 531 -13.57 -9.29 -10.98
C GLY A 531 -14.72 -9.99 -11.73
N VAL A 532 -15.69 -9.22 -12.25
CA VAL A 532 -16.75 -9.70 -13.16
C VAL A 532 -16.93 -8.78 -14.36
N GLU A 533 -17.52 -9.31 -15.44
CA GLU A 533 -17.93 -8.52 -16.60
C GLU A 533 -18.83 -7.34 -16.14
N PRO A 534 -18.55 -6.07 -16.52
CA PRO A 534 -19.29 -4.92 -15.99
C PRO A 534 -20.81 -4.99 -16.22
N ASP A 535 -21.25 -5.60 -17.32
CA ASP A 535 -22.66 -5.82 -17.62
C ASP A 535 -23.34 -6.80 -16.64
N CYS A 536 -22.60 -7.68 -15.96
CA CYS A 536 -23.14 -8.58 -14.94
C CYS A 536 -23.57 -7.86 -13.65
N GLN A 537 -22.98 -6.69 -13.36
CA GLN A 537 -23.32 -5.89 -12.18
C GLN A 537 -24.67 -5.14 -12.31
N LEU A 538 -25.26 -5.10 -13.51
CA LEU A 538 -26.53 -4.42 -13.76
C LEU A 538 -27.74 -5.21 -13.22
N ASP A 539 -28.80 -4.52 -12.75
CA ASP A 539 -30.11 -5.14 -12.45
C ASP A 539 -31.19 -4.72 -13.50
N PRO A 540 -31.63 -5.62 -14.39
CA PRO A 540 -31.13 -6.99 -14.62
C PRO A 540 -29.80 -6.99 -15.39
N PRO A 541 -29.02 -8.10 -15.36
CA PRO A 541 -27.76 -8.20 -16.07
C PRO A 541 -27.87 -7.85 -17.55
N GLY A 542 -26.85 -7.14 -18.03
CA GLY A 542 -26.74 -6.64 -19.39
C GLY A 542 -26.48 -7.74 -20.42
N PRO A 543 -26.60 -7.42 -21.72
CA PRO A 543 -26.39 -8.37 -22.82
C PRO A 543 -24.95 -8.89 -22.96
N LEU A 544 -23.94 -8.26 -22.35
CA LEU A 544 -22.54 -8.68 -22.35
C LEU A 544 -22.15 -9.50 -21.11
N CYS A 545 -23.06 -9.71 -20.16
CA CYS A 545 -22.90 -10.74 -19.14
C CYS A 545 -23.08 -12.13 -19.78
N ASP A 546 -22.06 -12.58 -20.51
CA ASP A 546 -22.08 -13.82 -21.33
C ASP A 546 -20.90 -14.78 -21.07
N GLY A 547 -19.98 -14.40 -20.18
CA GLY A 547 -18.84 -15.18 -19.71
C GLY A 547 -17.61 -15.11 -20.63
N ILE A 548 -17.48 -14.06 -21.44
CA ILE A 548 -16.41 -13.79 -22.41
C ILE A 548 -15.91 -12.33 -22.28
N MET A 549 -15.15 -12.06 -21.21
CA MET A 549 -14.42 -10.80 -21.00
C MET A 549 -13.60 -10.40 -22.24
N ASP A 550 -13.95 -9.28 -22.88
CA ASP A 550 -13.27 -8.75 -24.09
C ASP A 550 -12.46 -7.46 -23.85
N ASP A 551 -11.62 -7.09 -24.82
CA ASP A 551 -10.71 -5.92 -24.76
C ASP A 551 -11.42 -4.57 -24.49
N SER A 552 -12.77 -4.51 -24.50
CA SER A 552 -13.57 -3.32 -24.15
C SER A 552 -14.19 -3.34 -22.75
N GLU A 553 -13.99 -4.44 -22.01
CA GLU A 553 -14.45 -4.65 -20.62
C GLU A 553 -13.27 -4.75 -19.63
N VAL A 554 -12.05 -4.92 -20.15
CA VAL A 554 -10.79 -4.80 -19.42
C VAL A 554 -10.60 -3.37 -18.90
N LEU A 555 -10.21 -3.22 -17.64
CA LEU A 555 -9.99 -1.91 -16.99
C LEU A 555 -8.72 -1.23 -17.54
N PHE A 556 -7.61 -1.98 -17.58
CA PHE A 556 -6.34 -1.49 -18.10
C PHE A 556 -5.61 -2.52 -18.97
N ARG A 557 -4.90 -2.04 -19.98
CA ARG A 557 -4.05 -2.86 -20.85
C ARG A 557 -2.93 -2.04 -21.47
N ASP A 558 -1.72 -2.55 -21.39
CA ASP A 558 -0.57 -2.01 -22.12
C ASP A 558 0.35 -3.10 -22.68
N LEU A 559 1.24 -2.73 -23.58
CA LEU A 559 2.30 -3.54 -24.12
C LEU A 559 3.36 -3.84 -23.04
N ASN A 560 3.47 -5.10 -22.64
CA ASN A 560 4.62 -5.61 -21.91
C ASN A 560 5.01 -6.98 -22.46
N SER A 561 6.29 -7.21 -22.75
CA SER A 561 6.71 -8.45 -23.37
C SER A 561 7.37 -9.41 -22.38
N SER A 562 6.92 -10.66 -22.38
CA SER A 562 7.65 -11.74 -21.73
C SER A 562 7.79 -12.95 -22.65
N ARG A 563 8.90 -13.67 -22.50
CA ARG A 563 9.03 -15.06 -22.95
C ARG A 563 8.08 -16.03 -22.22
N THR A 564 7.51 -15.59 -21.11
CA THR A 564 6.67 -16.27 -20.12
C THR A 564 7.34 -17.48 -19.45
N ARG A 565 7.21 -17.56 -18.13
CA ARG A 565 7.58 -18.69 -17.29
C ARG A 565 6.60 -18.84 -16.14
N THR A 566 7.04 -18.64 -14.90
CA THR A 566 6.22 -18.78 -13.69
C THR A 566 5.95 -17.44 -13.03
N GLU A 567 6.48 -16.35 -13.59
CA GLU A 567 6.27 -15.00 -13.09
C GLU A 567 4.80 -14.58 -13.11
N TYR A 568 4.51 -13.55 -12.32
CA TYR A 568 3.27 -12.79 -12.28
C TYR A 568 3.59 -11.38 -11.75
N PRO A 569 2.72 -10.38 -11.97
CA PRO A 569 2.80 -9.05 -11.34
C PRO A 569 2.57 -9.10 -9.82
N VAL A 570 3.24 -8.26 -9.05
CA VAL A 570 3.01 -8.11 -7.59
C VAL A 570 2.26 -6.82 -7.33
N ILE A 571 1.40 -6.82 -6.30
CA ILE A 571 0.73 -5.62 -5.79
C ILE A 571 1.09 -5.47 -4.31
N ALA A 572 1.79 -4.40 -3.97
CA ALA A 572 2.21 -4.05 -2.61
C ALA A 572 2.44 -2.54 -2.56
N ASP A 573 2.41 -1.96 -1.37
CA ASP A 573 3.02 -0.66 -1.10
C ASP A 573 4.54 -0.85 -1.34
N VAL A 574 5.14 -0.07 -2.23
CA VAL A 574 6.57 -0.17 -2.53
C VAL A 574 7.38 1.05 -2.12
N ASP A 575 6.77 2.21 -1.97
CA ASP A 575 7.46 3.45 -1.65
C ASP A 575 7.27 3.93 -0.20
N GLY A 576 6.45 3.21 0.57
CA GLY A 576 6.14 3.48 1.97
C GLY A 576 5.01 4.50 2.15
N ASP A 577 4.24 4.81 1.11
CA ASP A 577 3.15 5.80 1.16
C ASP A 577 1.78 5.26 1.59
N PHE A 578 1.71 3.97 1.93
CA PHE A 578 0.50 3.21 2.27
C PHE A 578 -0.47 2.95 1.12
N LYS A 579 -0.17 3.31 -0.14
CA LYS A 579 -0.96 2.95 -1.33
C LYS A 579 -0.45 1.67 -1.97
N ALA A 580 -0.88 1.35 -3.19
CA ALA A 580 -0.74 0.01 -3.76
C ALA A 580 -0.18 0.06 -5.18
N GLU A 581 1.10 -0.25 -5.35
CA GLU A 581 1.77 -0.18 -6.64
C GLU A 581 1.84 -1.57 -7.29
N MET A 582 1.85 -1.56 -8.62
CA MET A 582 1.96 -2.76 -9.44
C MET A 582 3.39 -2.91 -9.97
N VAL A 583 4.12 -3.89 -9.44
CA VAL A 583 5.47 -4.26 -9.89
C VAL A 583 5.41 -5.44 -10.84
N PHE A 584 5.97 -5.32 -12.05
CA PHE A 584 5.99 -6.45 -12.98
C PHE A 584 7.27 -6.61 -13.80
N SER A 585 7.50 -7.85 -14.22
CA SER A 585 8.69 -8.25 -14.98
C SER A 585 8.52 -8.05 -16.48
N THR A 586 9.60 -7.61 -17.12
CA THR A 586 9.69 -7.49 -18.58
C THR A 586 10.95 -8.18 -19.13
N ASN A 587 10.84 -8.82 -20.30
CA ASN A 587 11.98 -9.40 -20.99
C ASN A 587 11.83 -9.49 -22.51
N ALA A 588 12.86 -9.00 -23.20
CA ALA A 588 13.00 -9.16 -24.64
C ALA A 588 13.58 -10.51 -25.12
N ASP A 589 13.50 -11.62 -24.35
CA ASP A 589 14.05 -12.96 -24.74
C ASP A 589 13.16 -13.70 -25.79
N ILE A 590 12.52 -12.92 -26.65
CA ILE A 590 11.55 -13.31 -27.69
C ILE A 590 11.70 -12.39 -28.91
N SER A 591 11.43 -12.90 -30.11
CA SER A 591 11.76 -12.17 -31.35
C SER A 591 10.94 -10.90 -31.63
N TRP A 592 9.88 -10.66 -30.85
CA TRP A 592 9.06 -9.45 -30.85
C TRP A 592 9.17 -8.64 -29.55
N GLY A 593 9.95 -9.10 -28.58
CA GLY A 593 10.04 -8.49 -27.25
C GLY A 593 10.46 -7.02 -27.29
N LEU A 594 9.94 -6.25 -26.33
CA LEU A 594 10.14 -4.83 -26.15
C LEU A 594 11.32 -4.61 -25.20
N ASP A 595 11.02 -4.38 -23.92
CA ASP A 595 11.98 -4.00 -22.89
C ASP A 595 12.48 -5.21 -22.09
N ALA A 596 13.39 -4.97 -21.15
CA ALA A 596 13.92 -6.00 -20.27
C ALA A 596 14.26 -5.41 -18.90
N GLY A 597 13.66 -5.96 -17.82
CA GLY A 597 13.89 -5.53 -16.45
C GLY A 597 12.61 -5.58 -15.61
N ILE A 598 12.36 -4.53 -14.84
CA ILE A 598 11.17 -4.32 -14.00
C ILE A 598 10.51 -3.00 -14.39
N GLU A 599 9.19 -2.95 -14.35
CA GLU A 599 8.39 -1.72 -14.37
C GLU A 599 7.62 -1.60 -13.05
N VAL A 600 7.51 -0.37 -12.53
CA VAL A 600 6.77 0.00 -11.31
C VAL A 600 5.77 1.11 -11.67
N TRP A 601 4.55 0.96 -11.19
CA TRP A 601 3.38 1.71 -11.62
C TRP A 601 2.42 1.91 -10.44
N GLY A 602 2.00 3.13 -10.16
CA GLY A 602 0.85 3.50 -9.33
C GLY A 602 -0.31 4.02 -10.19
N ASP A 603 -1.27 4.69 -9.55
CA ASP A 603 -2.43 5.32 -10.21
C ASP A 603 -2.31 6.85 -10.26
N ALA A 604 -2.48 7.43 -11.45
CA ALA A 604 -2.33 8.88 -11.64
C ALA A 604 -3.47 9.73 -11.05
N LEU A 605 -4.45 9.11 -10.40
CA LEU A 605 -5.54 9.75 -9.68
C LEU A 605 -5.56 9.35 -8.21
N ASP A 606 -4.53 8.66 -7.71
CA ASP A 606 -4.42 8.14 -6.34
C ASP A 606 -5.63 7.28 -5.88
N ASN A 607 -6.36 6.69 -6.83
CA ASN A 607 -7.58 5.93 -6.55
C ASN A 607 -7.32 4.51 -6.05
N TRP A 608 -6.08 4.03 -6.13
CA TRP A 608 -5.72 2.71 -5.64
C TRP A 608 -5.74 2.71 -4.11
N VAL A 609 -6.54 1.81 -3.55
CA VAL A 609 -6.71 1.68 -2.09
C VAL A 609 -5.42 1.23 -1.42
N SER A 610 -5.32 1.48 -0.11
CA SER A 610 -4.16 1.08 0.68
C SER A 610 -3.84 -0.40 0.58
N THR A 611 -2.58 -0.80 0.78
CA THR A 611 -2.21 -2.22 0.85
C THR A 611 -1.02 -2.46 1.78
N ARG A 612 -0.64 -3.72 1.97
CA ARG A 612 0.53 -4.08 2.78
C ARG A 612 1.84 -3.91 1.99
N PRO A 613 2.92 -3.37 2.60
CA PRO A 613 4.22 -3.16 1.95
C PRO A 613 5.08 -4.42 1.82
N ILE A 614 4.43 -5.57 1.64
CA ILE A 614 5.14 -6.85 1.57
C ILE A 614 4.49 -7.82 0.60
N TRP A 615 5.33 -8.44 -0.21
CA TRP A 615 4.98 -9.62 -1.00
C TRP A 615 6.19 -10.55 -1.02
N ASN A 616 6.29 -11.43 -0.03
CA ASN A 616 7.56 -12.06 0.29
C ASN A 616 7.89 -13.32 -0.54
N GLN A 617 6.93 -13.96 -1.22
CA GLN A 617 7.17 -15.24 -1.94
C GLN A 617 6.15 -15.55 -3.08
N HIS A 618 6.41 -16.61 -3.87
CA HIS A 618 5.54 -17.04 -4.99
C HIS A 618 4.22 -17.70 -4.55
N SER A 619 4.24 -18.27 -3.35
CA SER A 619 3.09 -18.82 -2.66
C SER A 619 2.57 -17.82 -1.62
N TYR A 620 2.56 -16.52 -1.93
CA TYR A 620 2.13 -15.49 -0.99
C TYR A 620 0.66 -15.66 -0.59
N HIS A 621 0.44 -15.58 0.72
CA HIS A 621 -0.84 -15.48 1.40
C HIS A 621 -0.60 -14.65 2.67
N ILE A 622 -1.56 -13.80 3.00
CA ILE A 622 -1.38 -12.64 3.90
C ILE A 622 -0.94 -13.04 5.31
N THR A 623 -1.26 -14.26 5.74
CA THR A 623 -0.89 -14.84 7.03
C THR A 623 0.55 -15.37 7.10
N ASN A 624 1.23 -15.59 5.97
CA ASN A 624 2.51 -16.30 5.94
C ASN A 624 3.73 -15.44 6.38
N VAL A 625 3.55 -14.13 6.54
CA VAL A 625 4.60 -13.15 6.84
C VAL A 625 3.98 -11.90 7.47
N VAL A 626 4.70 -11.22 8.36
CA VAL A 626 4.34 -9.91 8.92
C VAL A 626 4.93 -8.79 8.02
N VAL A 627 4.48 -7.53 8.17
CA VAL A 627 4.92 -6.41 7.28
C VAL A 627 6.41 -6.09 7.34
N ASP A 628 7.06 -6.41 8.46
CA ASP A 628 8.50 -6.28 8.73
C ASP A 628 9.34 -7.43 8.13
N GLY A 629 8.72 -8.40 7.46
CA GLY A 629 9.38 -9.61 6.97
C GLY A 629 9.51 -10.74 8.01
N THR A 630 9.06 -10.56 9.26
CA THR A 630 9.04 -11.61 10.27
C THR A 630 8.15 -12.77 9.82
N VAL A 631 8.67 -14.00 9.89
CA VAL A 631 7.91 -15.22 9.58
C VAL A 631 7.23 -15.76 10.85
N PRO A 632 5.89 -15.89 10.89
CA PRO A 632 5.18 -16.30 12.11
C PRO A 632 5.64 -17.66 12.66
N LEU A 633 5.91 -17.71 13.97
CA LEU A 633 6.24 -18.93 14.70
C LEU A 633 5.12 -19.99 14.63
N VAL A 634 3.88 -19.54 14.53
CA VAL A 634 2.70 -20.33 14.22
C VAL A 634 1.89 -19.49 13.26
N GLU A 635 1.74 -19.94 12.03
CA GLU A 635 0.85 -19.29 11.07
C GLU A 635 -0.61 -19.41 11.53
N LEU A 636 -1.41 -18.39 11.27
CA LEU A 636 -2.87 -18.48 11.38
C LEU A 636 -3.42 -18.87 10.01
N ASP A 637 -4.48 -19.68 10.00
CA ASP A 637 -5.08 -20.13 8.75
C ASP A 637 -5.75 -18.96 8.01
N SER A 638 -5.31 -18.68 6.78
CA SER A 638 -5.83 -17.59 5.92
C SER A 638 -7.36 -17.63 5.74
N TRP A 639 -7.97 -18.82 5.77
CA TRP A 639 -9.42 -19.01 5.66
C TRP A 639 -10.21 -18.82 6.97
N ASP A 640 -9.52 -18.69 8.12
CA ASP A 640 -10.13 -18.44 9.45
C ASP A 640 -9.74 -17.08 10.04
N PHE A 641 -8.75 -16.38 9.47
CA PHE A 641 -8.20 -15.12 9.98
C PHE A 641 -8.34 -13.95 8.98
N PRO A 642 -8.75 -12.75 9.43
CA PRO A 642 -9.21 -12.41 10.79
C PRO A 642 -10.58 -13.01 11.16
N GLU A 643 -10.86 -13.17 12.47
CA GLU A 643 -12.08 -13.84 12.96
C GLU A 643 -13.36 -13.11 12.48
N GLY A 644 -14.06 -13.74 11.54
CA GLY A 644 -15.37 -13.30 11.05
C GLY A 644 -15.35 -12.55 9.73
N ASP A 645 -14.17 -12.24 9.19
CA ASP A 645 -13.96 -11.67 7.85
C ASP A 645 -12.62 -12.18 7.27
N PRO A 646 -12.50 -13.50 7.03
CA PRO A 646 -11.22 -14.12 6.75
C PRO A 646 -10.70 -13.78 5.35
N TYR A 647 -9.38 -13.66 5.22
CA TYR A 647 -8.75 -13.32 3.93
C TYR A 647 -9.04 -14.36 2.83
N ASN A 648 -9.09 -15.64 3.20
CA ASN A 648 -9.44 -16.82 2.40
C ASN A 648 -8.93 -16.80 0.93
N SER A 649 -7.71 -16.31 0.73
CA SER A 649 -7.17 -15.96 -0.58
C SER A 649 -5.71 -16.37 -0.77
N TYR A 650 -5.27 -16.38 -2.03
CA TYR A 650 -3.95 -16.88 -2.43
C TYR A 650 -3.42 -16.11 -3.65
N ARG A 651 -2.18 -15.61 -3.56
CA ARG A 651 -1.62 -14.63 -4.52
C ARG A 651 -2.48 -13.37 -4.62
N ASN A 652 -2.95 -12.95 -3.44
CA ASN A 652 -3.74 -11.77 -3.18
C ASN A 652 -3.02 -10.94 -2.11
N ASN A 653 -3.06 -9.61 -2.23
CA ASN A 653 -2.82 -8.71 -1.10
C ASN A 653 -4.16 -8.11 -0.67
N VAL A 654 -4.22 -7.38 0.43
CA VAL A 654 -5.47 -6.82 0.98
C VAL A 654 -5.26 -5.39 1.42
N GLN A 655 -6.39 -4.69 1.58
CA GLN A 655 -6.40 -3.37 2.17
C GLN A 655 -5.78 -3.38 3.59
N GLY A 656 -5.21 -2.23 3.97
CA GLY A 656 -4.66 -2.01 5.29
C GLY A 656 -5.74 -2.00 6.39
N ALA A 657 -5.43 -1.42 7.56
CA ALA A 657 -6.29 -1.47 8.74
C ALA A 657 -7.72 -0.87 8.60
N SER A 658 -8.06 -0.26 7.46
CA SER A 658 -9.41 0.19 7.10
C SER A 658 -9.49 0.49 5.60
N ASP A 659 -10.42 -0.17 4.89
CA ASP A 659 -10.59 -0.21 3.42
C ASP A 659 -10.51 1.14 2.69
N PHE A 660 -10.93 2.21 3.36
CA PHE A 660 -11.05 3.57 2.82
C PHE A 660 -10.41 4.65 3.70
N CYS A 661 -9.48 4.31 4.59
CA CYS A 661 -8.75 5.36 5.32
C CYS A 661 -7.97 6.25 4.34
N ALA A 662 -7.97 7.56 4.63
CA ALA A 662 -7.27 8.57 3.84
C ALA A 662 -6.43 9.49 4.75
N PRO A 663 -5.43 10.20 4.19
CA PRO A 663 -4.80 11.34 4.86
C PRO A 663 -5.71 12.58 4.94
N ASP A 664 -5.28 13.54 5.76
CA ASP A 664 -5.79 14.92 5.86
C ASP A 664 -4.60 15.81 6.28
N LEU A 665 -3.90 16.34 5.28
CA LEU A 665 -2.63 17.06 5.37
C LEU A 665 -2.89 18.54 5.62
N GLN A 666 -2.60 18.99 6.83
CA GLN A 666 -2.82 20.37 7.24
C GLN A 666 -1.53 21.09 7.60
N LEU A 667 -1.53 22.39 7.35
CA LEU A 667 -0.39 23.28 7.59
C LEU A 667 -0.60 24.15 8.83
N PHE A 668 0.28 23.97 9.82
CA PHE A 668 0.27 24.70 11.09
C PHE A 668 1.51 25.58 11.26
N ASP A 669 1.39 26.60 12.10
CA ASP A 669 2.50 27.44 12.60
C ASP A 669 3.49 27.93 11.53
N LEU A 670 2.97 28.49 10.42
CA LEU A 670 3.77 29.14 9.37
C LEU A 670 4.59 30.30 9.94
N GLN A 671 5.90 30.13 10.01
CA GLN A 671 6.87 31.02 10.63
C GLN A 671 7.83 31.63 9.59
N ALA A 672 8.35 32.81 9.92
CA ALA A 672 9.39 33.47 9.13
C ALA A 672 10.54 34.03 9.99
N ASP A 673 11.80 33.75 9.63
CA ASP A 673 12.96 34.35 10.33
C ASP A 673 13.16 35.82 9.92
N LEU A 674 12.52 36.72 10.69
CA LEU A 674 12.57 38.17 10.51
C LEU A 674 13.89 38.82 10.98
N ILE A 675 14.86 38.06 11.53
CA ILE A 675 16.15 38.63 11.98
C ILE A 675 16.97 39.15 10.79
N VAL A 676 16.70 38.67 9.57
CA VAL A 676 17.43 39.01 8.34
C VAL A 676 16.48 39.32 7.17
N CYS A 677 15.73 40.42 7.22
CA CYS A 677 14.84 40.82 6.10
C CYS A 677 15.44 40.90 4.65
N PRO A 678 16.76 40.93 4.36
CA PRO A 678 17.23 40.70 2.99
C PRO A 678 17.25 39.22 2.53
N GLU A 679 17.12 38.24 3.42
CA GLU A 679 17.12 36.79 3.18
C GLU A 679 16.10 36.10 4.12
N LEU A 680 14.87 35.89 3.65
CA LEU A 680 13.77 35.33 4.45
C LEU A 680 13.80 33.80 4.43
N VAL A 681 13.86 33.15 5.59
CA VAL A 681 13.62 31.70 5.73
C VAL A 681 12.17 31.50 6.16
N LEU A 682 11.46 30.62 5.46
CA LEU A 682 10.09 30.23 5.78
C LEU A 682 10.08 28.78 6.25
N SER A 683 9.32 28.49 7.30
CA SER A 683 9.10 27.14 7.81
C SER A 683 7.65 26.96 8.20
N VAL A 684 7.12 25.76 8.00
CA VAL A 684 5.74 25.41 8.34
C VAL A 684 5.70 23.96 8.81
N ASP A 685 4.75 23.66 9.69
CA ASP A 685 4.51 22.31 10.14
C ASP A 685 3.50 21.62 9.23
N VAL A 686 3.87 20.48 8.69
CA VAL A 686 3.02 19.56 7.92
C VAL A 686 2.52 18.48 8.88
N VAL A 687 1.22 18.25 8.90
CA VAL A 687 0.56 17.41 9.91
C VAL A 687 -0.46 16.54 9.21
N ASN A 688 -0.42 15.23 9.45
CA ASN A 688 -1.47 14.33 8.96
C ASN A 688 -2.53 14.12 10.05
N LEU A 689 -3.73 14.62 9.83
CA LEU A 689 -4.92 14.45 10.66
C LEU A 689 -5.87 13.36 10.13
N GLY A 690 -5.48 12.64 9.07
CA GLY A 690 -6.22 11.52 8.52
C GLY A 690 -5.88 10.19 9.19
N CYS A 691 -6.59 9.13 8.80
CA CYS A 691 -6.40 7.79 9.36
C CYS A 691 -5.52 6.86 8.52
N LEU A 692 -5.12 7.27 7.32
CA LEU A 692 -4.01 6.66 6.59
C LEU A 692 -2.75 7.49 6.79
N GLY A 693 -1.58 6.85 6.85
CA GLY A 693 -0.31 7.55 6.70
C GLY A 693 -0.05 7.97 5.25
N VAL A 694 1.03 8.73 5.05
CA VAL A 694 1.62 9.00 3.73
C VAL A 694 3.14 8.91 3.82
N GLY A 695 3.79 8.68 2.68
CA GLY A 695 5.23 8.46 2.59
C GLY A 695 6.06 9.74 2.76
N PRO A 696 7.40 9.63 2.69
CA PRO A 696 8.25 10.79 2.47
C PRO A 696 7.97 11.44 1.10
N GLY A 697 8.36 12.69 0.89
CA GLY A 697 8.22 13.36 -0.41
C GLY A 697 6.98 14.25 -0.57
N VAL A 698 6.12 14.37 0.45
CA VAL A 698 4.93 15.24 0.43
C VAL A 698 5.34 16.69 0.15
N LYS A 699 4.75 17.29 -0.90
CA LYS A 699 5.11 18.63 -1.37
C LYS A 699 4.51 19.71 -0.51
N VAL A 700 5.28 20.78 -0.27
CA VAL A 700 4.83 22.00 0.39
C VAL A 700 5.28 23.21 -0.42
N SER A 701 4.31 23.90 -1.00
CA SER A 701 4.51 25.00 -1.94
C SER A 701 4.28 26.36 -1.26
N PHE A 702 5.27 27.24 -1.30
CA PHE A 702 5.21 28.57 -0.65
C PHE A 702 4.93 29.69 -1.66
N PHE A 703 4.15 30.69 -1.24
CA PHE A 703 3.69 31.79 -2.09
C PHE A 703 3.78 33.16 -1.41
N GLU A 704 3.84 34.22 -2.22
CA GLU A 704 3.72 35.63 -1.80
C GLU A 704 2.74 36.40 -2.71
N GLU A 705 2.00 37.35 -2.14
CA GLU A 705 0.89 38.07 -2.80
C GLU A 705 1.23 38.77 -4.13
N THR A 706 2.48 39.20 -4.32
CA THR A 706 2.95 39.98 -5.49
C THR A 706 3.80 39.15 -6.46
N LEU A 707 4.69 38.30 -5.95
CA LEU A 707 5.60 37.46 -6.73
C LEU A 707 4.95 36.15 -7.18
N GLY A 708 3.94 35.66 -6.45
CA GLY A 708 3.36 34.33 -6.62
C GLY A 708 4.23 33.26 -5.97
N PHE A 709 4.39 32.13 -6.67
CA PHE A 709 5.18 30.98 -6.23
C PHE A 709 6.63 31.36 -5.89
N LEU A 710 7.08 30.97 -4.70
CA LEU A 710 8.44 31.16 -4.19
C LEU A 710 9.30 29.90 -4.34
N GLY A 711 8.70 28.73 -4.18
CA GLY A 711 9.33 27.42 -4.30
C GLY A 711 8.58 26.34 -3.52
N THR A 712 8.89 25.08 -3.84
CA THR A 712 8.39 23.88 -3.15
C THR A 712 9.54 23.23 -2.37
N VAL A 713 9.21 22.60 -1.25
CA VAL A 713 10.05 21.65 -0.51
C VAL A 713 9.25 20.38 -0.27
N GLU A 714 9.93 19.30 0.10
CA GLU A 714 9.33 17.97 0.29
C GLU A 714 9.64 17.48 1.71
N THR A 715 8.70 16.75 2.34
CA THR A 715 8.97 16.04 3.60
C THR A 715 10.10 15.03 3.42
N GLN A 716 10.84 14.76 4.50
CA GLN A 716 11.99 13.87 4.48
C GLN A 716 11.72 12.53 5.17
N GLY A 717 10.65 12.46 5.99
CA GLY A 717 10.11 11.21 6.52
C GLY A 717 8.63 11.05 6.18
N ALA A 718 8.13 9.84 6.41
CA ALA A 718 6.70 9.54 6.34
C ALA A 718 5.89 10.35 7.37
N LEU A 719 4.62 10.58 7.08
CA LEU A 719 3.62 11.17 7.98
C LEU A 719 2.47 10.17 8.22
N PRO A 720 2.64 9.21 9.15
CA PRO A 720 1.55 8.40 9.70
C PRO A 720 0.40 9.24 10.26
N ALA A 721 -0.74 8.60 10.49
CA ALA A 721 -1.88 9.20 11.17
C ALA A 721 -1.47 9.90 12.49
N GLY A 722 -1.73 11.20 12.57
CA GLY A 722 -1.40 12.07 13.71
C GLY A 722 0.05 12.56 13.77
N ALA A 723 0.93 12.19 12.83
CA ALA A 723 2.34 12.62 12.83
C ALA A 723 2.54 14.01 12.22
N LYS A 724 3.72 14.60 12.48
CA LYS A 724 4.12 15.93 12.00
C LYS A 724 5.59 15.99 11.58
N GLU A 725 5.87 16.71 10.49
CA GLU A 725 7.21 17.17 10.10
C GLU A 725 7.24 18.70 9.93
N THR A 726 8.33 19.37 10.34
CA THR A 726 8.55 20.79 10.04
C THR A 726 9.44 20.94 8.81
N VAL A 727 8.89 21.43 7.69
CA VAL A 727 9.66 21.70 6.47
C VAL A 727 10.18 23.14 6.44
N SER A 728 11.17 23.45 5.59
CA SER A 728 11.76 24.80 5.52
C SER A 728 12.25 25.18 4.11
N LEU A 729 11.69 26.25 3.56
CA LEU A 729 12.10 26.81 2.28
C LEU A 729 13.49 27.48 2.38
N PRO A 730 14.42 27.21 1.44
CA PRO A 730 15.70 27.91 1.38
C PRO A 730 15.56 29.44 1.29
N PRO A 731 16.52 30.24 1.80
CA PRO A 731 16.36 31.68 1.97
C PRO A 731 15.96 32.43 0.70
N VAL A 732 14.82 33.13 0.74
CA VAL A 732 14.29 33.93 -0.37
C VAL A 732 14.78 35.38 -0.26
N PRO A 733 15.55 35.90 -1.24
CA PRO A 733 16.18 37.21 -1.11
C PRO A 733 15.28 38.37 -1.56
N GLY A 734 15.19 39.41 -0.73
CA GLY A 734 14.65 40.72 -1.12
C GLY A 734 13.13 40.85 -1.10
N ILE A 735 12.44 40.16 -0.19
CA ILE A 735 11.01 40.35 0.09
C ILE A 735 10.81 41.66 0.88
N GLU A 736 10.06 42.60 0.29
CA GLU A 736 9.50 43.79 0.96
C GLU A 736 8.29 43.36 1.83
N PRO A 737 7.69 44.23 2.68
CA PRO A 737 6.55 43.83 3.51
C PRO A 737 5.39 43.27 2.66
N ALA A 738 4.99 42.03 2.93
CA ALA A 738 4.13 41.23 2.05
C ALA A 738 3.35 40.16 2.82
N THR A 739 2.25 39.68 2.22
CA THR A 739 1.50 38.51 2.71
C THR A 739 2.03 37.25 2.06
N ILE A 740 2.32 36.23 2.87
CA ILE A 740 2.75 34.88 2.44
C ILE A 740 1.73 33.82 2.90
N TRP A 741 1.74 32.67 2.23
CA TRP A 741 1.03 31.46 2.66
C TRP A 741 1.76 30.24 2.09
N ALA A 742 1.40 29.05 2.57
CA ALA A 742 1.83 27.79 2.00
C ALA A 742 0.61 26.90 1.69
N THR A 743 0.78 25.96 0.77
CA THR A 743 -0.13 24.84 0.54
C THR A 743 0.64 23.52 0.59
N VAL A 744 -0.03 22.44 1.00
CA VAL A 744 0.52 21.07 1.05
C VAL A 744 -0.13 20.21 -0.02
N ASP A 745 0.58 19.17 -0.45
CA ASP A 745 0.29 18.24 -1.55
C ASP A 745 0.27 18.89 -2.96
N GLU A 746 -0.08 20.18 -3.04
CA GLU A 746 -0.11 20.94 -4.28
C GLU A 746 1.27 21.24 -4.92
N ASP A 747 1.36 21.00 -6.23
CA ASP A 747 2.46 21.46 -7.08
C ASP A 747 2.41 22.98 -7.43
N GLU A 748 3.34 23.47 -8.27
CA GLU A 748 3.38 24.89 -8.70
C GLU A 748 2.14 25.35 -9.50
N MET A 749 1.26 24.42 -9.89
CA MET A 749 0.03 24.67 -10.63
C MET A 749 -1.25 24.53 -9.76
N GLY A 750 -1.12 24.11 -8.50
CA GLY A 750 -2.27 23.83 -7.62
C GLY A 750 -2.96 22.51 -7.97
N VAL A 751 -2.16 21.47 -8.26
CA VAL A 751 -2.62 20.10 -8.45
C VAL A 751 -2.09 19.25 -7.31
N GLY A 752 -2.99 18.68 -6.51
CA GLY A 752 -2.68 17.66 -5.51
C GLY A 752 -2.27 16.34 -6.16
N ALA A 753 -1.49 15.54 -5.43
CA ALA A 753 -1.06 14.20 -5.78
C ALA A 753 -1.75 13.11 -4.96
N LEU A 754 -2.31 13.43 -3.80
CA LEU A 754 -2.92 12.50 -2.86
C LEU A 754 -4.44 12.75 -2.76
N ASN A 755 -5.22 11.69 -2.57
CA ASN A 755 -6.65 11.78 -2.30
C ASN A 755 -6.90 11.86 -0.79
N GLU A 756 -7.43 13.00 -0.36
CA GLU A 756 -7.60 13.30 1.06
C GLU A 756 -9.08 13.25 1.46
N CYS A 757 -9.39 13.11 2.76
CA CYS A 757 -10.78 13.20 3.19
C CYS A 757 -11.30 14.65 3.29
N ASP A 758 -10.38 15.61 3.41
CA ASP A 758 -10.59 17.05 3.17
C ASP A 758 -9.39 17.58 2.38
N GLU A 759 -9.66 18.41 1.38
CA GLU A 759 -8.66 18.88 0.38
C GLU A 759 -8.31 20.38 0.60
N ASP A 760 -8.76 20.97 1.71
CA ASP A 760 -8.55 22.39 2.07
C ASP A 760 -7.11 22.63 2.62
N ASN A 761 -6.11 22.27 1.82
CA ASN A 761 -4.68 22.13 2.16
C ASN A 761 -3.88 23.45 2.32
N GLN A 762 -4.51 24.55 2.77
CA GLN A 762 -3.91 25.89 2.78
C GLN A 762 -3.69 26.46 4.19
N SER A 763 -2.49 26.98 4.45
CA SER A 763 -2.18 27.71 5.70
C SER A 763 -2.92 29.05 5.79
N GLU A 764 -3.21 29.54 7.01
CA GLU A 764 -3.64 30.94 7.18
C GLU A 764 -2.57 31.91 6.62
N PRO A 765 -2.93 32.99 5.88
CA PRO A 765 -1.95 33.92 5.33
C PRO A 765 -1.32 34.84 6.40
N VAL A 766 0.02 34.89 6.42
CA VAL A 766 0.82 35.65 7.41
C VAL A 766 1.48 36.87 6.76
N VAL A 767 1.53 38.00 7.47
CA VAL A 767 2.19 39.23 6.98
C VAL A 767 3.62 39.32 7.51
N VAL A 768 4.60 39.28 6.61
CA VAL A 768 6.03 39.24 6.94
C VAL A 768 6.77 40.52 6.56
N CYS A 769 8.02 40.64 7.01
CA CYS A 769 8.89 41.79 6.79
C CYS A 769 8.33 43.15 7.26
N ILE A 770 7.37 43.17 8.19
CA ILE A 770 6.75 44.39 8.72
C ILE A 770 7.85 45.34 9.26
N PRO A 771 7.93 46.60 8.79
CA PRO A 771 8.97 47.52 9.23
C PRO A 771 8.81 47.87 10.71
N ILE A 772 9.81 47.55 11.54
CA ILE A 772 9.87 48.00 12.92
C ILE A 772 9.98 49.55 12.92
N GLY A 773 8.97 50.22 13.48
CA GLY A 773 8.84 51.69 13.56
C GLY A 773 9.84 52.36 14.50
#